data_AF-A0A3R9ZX41-F1
#
_entry.id   AF-A0A3R9ZX41-F1
#
_cell.length_a   1.000
_cell.length_b   1.000
_cell.length_c   1.000
_cell.angle_alpha   90.00
_cell.angle_beta   90.00
_cell.angle_gamma   90.00
#
_symmetry.space_group_name_H-M   'P 1'
#
loop_
_entity.id
_entity.type
_entity.pdbx_description
1 polymer ?
#
loop_
_entity_poly.entity_id
_entity_poly.type
_entity_poly.pdbx_seq_one_letter_code
_entity_poly.pdbx_strand_id
1 'polypeptide(L)'
;MYKKRMNYFLVLCLLGACFSPAVQGEEMPSSFSQPNQKVISNENRSDVEESASQSLQEREDKQQQTKESLTEQEPEENSEEDKESLPLDKPTITYRAYQVKTGWSEFTSFGEVMGDPYQGQALTGIQLVSQSSEAKENVTYQVYSGKTGWQPSVSLGQIAGQTQSQQPIEGVRFQLTGSLASHYDMYYRVYVQQLGWLSWATAEEAAGTSGYGYPVLGLEAQLVEKNQPAPGDTSLPFKENDQVQLTYQTYQVKQGWQNKVNNGFISGSTGKSLPLSGLKMQLISPKWKGSITYQGHFSNLGWQGITHEGEISGTLQANHQLEGLRVNLTEELANQYDVYYQVHVANLGWLGWAKNGESAGTTGFAYPIEGLKVQLVEKDQPAPGSVDRPFISYQPLTVFYQPHVSNQGWLLEASAKEVAGSQSERLEGIKLRLNQHEQLTGGIQYQAHSQDIGWQPWVNDSQLAGTVGKNKRLEAIKIRLTGEIATPYQVYYRVYQKRLGGWQAWCQNSEQAGTVGKGLPIEKIQVYVGKNGQHPRNDSPVIPDVPEKPTTPDLENPSLSAKMKQVQQLLTKEYQHQSIGIYVASINHPNIVAKINEHQQFMPSSLGRLPIIYWTDQQLKTKKIAPTQKYLYTDKVNQFPYAYQKDGTGMLQTKPKGRNYTVQEVLNWTVTTSDNEGTNFLAYHVGNQYDQAFRQEMSRVVGHSWTTPFKASAKDASQVMTGLYHQNGGAFDLYQGVQKNRGIASQMSAPVYHQLGIYQNYYHDVGIVFSDEPYVLAVMSQQAKGEQTVAKLSKEVYQRLK
;
A
#
# COMPACT_ATOMS: atom_id res chain seq x y z
N MET A 1 -51.48 -2.96 -7.97
CA MET A 1 -52.14 -2.89 -6.66
C MET A 1 -53.57 -3.42 -6.83
N TYR A 2 -54.06 -4.49 -6.22
CA TYR A 2 -53.55 -5.39 -5.20
C TYR A 2 -54.22 -6.76 -5.41
N LYS A 3 -53.42 -7.84 -5.49
CA LYS A 3 -53.79 -9.26 -5.60
C LYS A 3 -52.67 -10.03 -4.88
N LYS A 4 -52.81 -11.18 -4.26
CA LYS A 4 -53.94 -12.08 -3.97
C LYS A 4 -53.39 -13.08 -2.92
N ARG A 5 -54.30 -13.74 -2.23
CA ARG A 5 -54.06 -14.80 -1.24
C ARG A 5 -53.30 -16.03 -1.77
N MET A 6 -52.51 -16.58 -0.86
CA MET A 6 -52.11 -17.99 -0.64
C MET A 6 -53.17 -19.04 -1.01
N ASN A 7 -52.77 -20.11 -1.70
CA ASN A 7 -52.59 -21.50 -1.18
C ASN A 7 -52.79 -22.62 -2.24
N TYR A 8 -52.10 -23.74 -1.98
CA TYR A 8 -52.32 -25.16 -2.36
C TYR A 8 -51.49 -25.84 -3.50
N PHE A 9 -50.59 -26.73 -3.03
CA PHE A 9 -50.41 -28.17 -3.31
C PHE A 9 -49.91 -28.75 -4.67
N LEU A 10 -48.79 -29.51 -4.56
CA LEU A 10 -48.51 -30.90 -4.99
C LEU A 10 -48.33 -31.34 -6.49
N VAL A 11 -47.21 -32.07 -6.71
CA VAL A 11 -46.87 -33.20 -7.63
C VAL A 11 -46.85 -33.01 -9.17
N LEU A 12 -45.71 -33.35 -9.82
CA LEU A 12 -45.54 -34.55 -10.68
C LEU A 12 -44.12 -34.74 -11.26
N CYS A 13 -43.69 -36.01 -11.30
CA CYS A 13 -42.52 -36.55 -12.01
C CYS A 13 -42.76 -36.62 -13.53
N LEU A 14 -41.70 -36.72 -14.35
CA LEU A 14 -41.46 -37.79 -15.34
C LEU A 14 -40.18 -37.64 -16.17
N LEU A 15 -39.77 -38.79 -16.73
CA LEU A 15 -38.51 -39.24 -17.34
C LEU A 15 -38.29 -38.85 -18.83
N GLY A 16 -37.05 -39.07 -19.32
CA GLY A 16 -36.70 -39.34 -20.74
C GLY A 16 -35.37 -38.67 -21.16
N ALA A 17 -34.21 -39.33 -21.15
CA ALA A 17 -33.66 -40.38 -22.04
C ALA A 17 -32.86 -39.85 -23.27
N CYS A 18 -31.58 -40.23 -23.29
CA CYS A 18 -30.67 -40.55 -24.41
C CYS A 18 -30.33 -39.52 -25.51
N PHE A 19 -29.03 -39.26 -25.69
CA PHE A 19 -28.25 -39.65 -26.89
C PHE A 19 -26.74 -39.43 -26.66
N SER A 20 -25.93 -40.49 -26.85
CA SER A 20 -24.49 -40.44 -27.14
C SER A 20 -24.26 -40.66 -28.65
N PRO A 21 -23.04 -40.40 -29.17
CA PRO A 21 -22.13 -41.51 -29.49
C PRO A 21 -20.64 -41.24 -29.11
N ALA A 22 -19.95 -42.24 -28.54
CA ALA A 22 -18.86 -43.08 -29.14
C ALA A 22 -17.51 -42.33 -29.34
N VAL A 23 -16.45 -42.52 -28.54
CA VAL A 23 -15.53 -43.66 -28.25
C VAL A 23 -14.44 -43.92 -29.31
N GLN A 24 -13.17 -43.83 -28.88
CA GLN A 24 -11.96 -44.68 -29.19
C GLN A 24 -10.69 -43.84 -28.90
N GLY A 25 -9.59 -44.31 -28.30
CA GLY A 25 -9.15 -45.58 -27.72
C GLY A 25 -8.12 -45.27 -26.59
N GLU A 26 -8.07 -46.04 -25.51
CA GLU A 26 -7.13 -47.17 -25.29
C GLU A 26 -5.64 -46.85 -25.56
N GLU A 27 -4.85 -46.77 -24.49
CA GLU A 27 -3.70 -47.67 -24.27
C GLU A 27 -3.33 -47.73 -22.77
N MET A 28 -3.09 -48.96 -22.33
CA MET A 28 -2.76 -49.49 -20.99
C MET A 28 -1.22 -49.52 -20.76
N PRO A 29 -0.61 -50.20 -19.74
CA PRO A 29 -0.88 -50.36 -18.30
C PRO A 29 0.44 -50.23 -17.44
N SER A 30 0.36 -50.72 -16.18
CA SER A 30 1.43 -51.30 -15.33
C SER A 30 2.27 -50.30 -14.50
N SER A 31 2.18 -50.24 -13.16
CA SER A 31 2.43 -51.21 -12.08
C SER A 31 3.91 -51.40 -11.72
N PHE A 32 4.16 -51.39 -10.40
CA PHE A 32 5.27 -51.96 -9.64
C PHE A 32 6.52 -51.11 -9.32
N SER A 33 6.59 -50.78 -8.01
CA SER A 33 7.67 -51.00 -7.04
C SER A 33 9.11 -50.55 -7.32
N GLN A 34 9.62 -49.75 -6.37
CA GLN A 34 10.98 -49.62 -5.78
C GLN A 34 12.21 -50.06 -6.61
N PRO A 35 13.36 -49.37 -6.43
CA PRO A 35 14.35 -49.99 -5.55
C PRO A 35 15.32 -49.05 -4.78
N ASN A 36 15.74 -49.59 -3.64
CA ASN A 36 17.11 -49.69 -3.12
C ASN A 36 17.89 -48.48 -2.57
N GLN A 37 18.09 -48.60 -1.25
CA GLN A 37 19.34 -48.36 -0.55
C GLN A 37 20.57 -49.05 -1.19
N LYS A 38 21.71 -48.36 -1.13
CA LYS A 38 23.09 -48.90 -0.99
C LYS A 38 23.83 -47.87 -0.11
N VAL A 39 24.22 -48.12 1.14
CA VAL A 39 25.13 -49.12 1.74
C VAL A 39 26.61 -48.81 1.50
N ILE A 40 27.21 -48.21 2.55
CA ILE A 40 28.53 -48.44 3.20
C ILE A 40 29.82 -47.90 2.54
N SER A 41 30.53 -47.04 3.29
CA SER A 41 31.88 -47.37 3.83
C SER A 41 32.28 -46.45 4.99
N ASN A 42 32.63 -47.10 6.11
CA ASN A 42 33.20 -46.58 7.36
C ASN A 42 34.65 -46.13 7.22
N GLU A 43 35.06 -45.23 8.12
CA GLU A 43 36.31 -45.20 8.95
C GLU A 43 36.47 -43.73 9.42
N ASN A 44 36.48 -43.37 10.72
CA ASN A 44 37.38 -43.84 11.76
C ASN A 44 36.77 -43.71 13.17
N ARG A 45 37.22 -44.61 14.03
CA ARG A 45 36.99 -44.76 15.47
C ARG A 45 37.90 -43.82 16.28
N SER A 46 37.39 -43.44 17.45
CA SER A 46 38.00 -43.21 18.78
C SER A 46 37.37 -41.94 19.38
N ASP A 47 36.75 -41.89 20.56
CA ASP A 47 37.02 -42.56 21.83
C ASP A 47 35.76 -42.52 22.76
N VAL A 48 35.59 -43.61 23.53
CA VAL A 48 35.23 -43.68 24.98
C VAL A 48 33.97 -42.90 25.44
N GLU A 49 32.81 -43.57 25.51
CA GLU A 49 32.19 -44.20 26.71
C GLU A 49 31.41 -43.25 27.64
N GLU A 50 30.18 -43.72 27.96
CA GLU A 50 29.29 -43.35 29.08
C GLU A 50 28.83 -41.89 29.25
N SER A 51 27.57 -41.58 29.55
CA SER A 51 26.41 -42.38 29.96
C SER A 51 25.11 -41.69 29.54
N ALA A 52 24.15 -42.53 29.20
CA ALA A 52 22.78 -42.20 28.89
C ALA A 52 22.03 -41.51 30.04
N SER A 53 21.04 -40.71 29.65
CA SER A 53 19.68 -40.72 30.17
C SER A 53 19.49 -40.89 31.68
N GLN A 54 19.15 -39.80 32.37
CA GLN A 54 18.40 -39.88 33.62
C GLN A 54 16.96 -39.43 33.42
N SER A 55 16.10 -40.43 33.61
CA SER A 55 14.68 -40.39 33.85
C SER A 55 14.33 -39.68 35.16
N LEU A 56 13.06 -39.24 35.23
CA LEU A 56 12.14 -39.41 36.37
C LEU A 56 12.76 -40.09 37.61
N GLN A 57 12.76 -39.40 38.75
CA GLN A 57 11.96 -39.71 39.96
C GLN A 57 12.50 -38.88 41.14
N GLU A 58 11.58 -38.40 41.99
CA GLU A 58 11.75 -38.22 43.44
C GLU A 58 12.50 -37.01 44.07
N ARG A 59 11.80 -36.47 45.09
CA ARG A 59 12.25 -35.75 46.32
C ARG A 59 12.44 -34.24 46.21
N GLU A 60 11.66 -33.45 46.94
CA GLU A 60 11.69 -33.22 48.41
C GLU A 60 13.03 -32.66 48.92
N ASP A 61 12.86 -31.60 49.71
CA ASP A 61 13.74 -31.05 50.73
C ASP A 61 14.79 -29.97 50.40
N LYS A 62 14.70 -28.93 51.25
CA LYS A 62 15.69 -27.92 51.68
C LYS A 62 15.77 -26.61 50.90
N GLN A 63 14.94 -25.66 51.34
CA GLN A 63 15.42 -24.27 51.51
C GLN A 63 15.58 -23.96 52.99
N GLN A 64 16.84 -23.89 53.42
CA GLN A 64 17.30 -23.32 54.67
C GLN A 64 18.43 -22.34 54.35
N GLN A 65 18.53 -21.28 55.16
CA GLN A 65 19.39 -20.09 55.08
C GLN A 65 18.80 -18.95 54.22
N THR A 66 18.56 -17.75 54.76
CA THR A 66 19.44 -17.03 55.71
C THR A 66 18.64 -16.20 56.72
N LYS A 67 19.05 -16.30 57.99
CA LYS A 67 18.69 -15.43 59.13
C LYS A 67 19.65 -14.25 59.22
N GLU A 68 19.13 -13.10 59.65
CA GLU A 68 19.70 -12.05 60.55
C GLU A 68 18.84 -10.79 60.31
N SER A 69 18.36 -10.00 61.26
CA SER A 69 18.45 -9.84 62.72
C SER A 69 17.19 -9.03 63.10
N LEU A 70 16.54 -9.26 64.25
CA LEU A 70 16.64 -8.38 65.42
C LEU A 70 15.77 -8.99 66.54
N THR A 71 16.41 -9.11 67.71
CA THR A 71 15.90 -9.20 69.09
C THR A 71 14.86 -8.10 69.38
N GLU A 72 13.91 -8.16 70.31
CA GLU A 72 13.74 -8.92 71.56
C GLU A 72 12.33 -8.65 72.11
N GLN A 73 11.91 -9.47 73.09
CA GLN A 73 10.83 -9.29 74.09
C GLN A 73 9.44 -9.92 73.82
N GLU A 74 9.25 -11.08 74.46
CA GLU A 74 7.97 -11.65 74.90
C GLU A 74 7.29 -10.74 75.96
N PRO A 75 6.01 -10.97 76.28
CA PRO A 75 5.75 -11.94 77.35
C PRO A 75 4.59 -12.92 77.10
N GLU A 76 4.84 -14.14 77.58
CA GLU A 76 3.96 -15.02 78.36
C GLU A 76 2.66 -15.56 77.74
N GLU A 77 2.71 -16.88 77.53
CA GLU A 77 1.59 -17.80 77.47
C GLU A 77 0.61 -17.58 78.63
N ASN A 78 -0.67 -17.52 78.29
CA ASN A 78 -1.72 -17.98 79.18
C ASN A 78 -2.52 -19.04 78.42
N SER A 79 -2.39 -20.27 78.87
CA SER A 79 -3.14 -21.43 78.43
C SER A 79 -4.61 -21.27 78.82
N GLU A 80 -5.51 -21.16 77.85
CA GLU A 80 -6.94 -21.41 78.05
C GLU A 80 -7.39 -22.53 77.11
N GLU A 81 -7.52 -23.69 77.73
CA GLU A 81 -8.56 -24.71 77.55
C GLU A 81 -9.33 -24.75 76.22
N ASP A 82 -9.20 -25.91 75.56
CA ASP A 82 -10.15 -26.49 74.62
C ASP A 82 -11.60 -26.19 75.01
N LYS A 83 -12.20 -25.20 74.34
CA LYS A 83 -13.65 -25.13 74.18
C LYS A 83 -13.97 -25.76 72.85
N GLU A 84 -14.54 -26.97 72.91
CA GLU A 84 -15.43 -27.48 71.86
C GLU A 84 -16.37 -26.34 71.45
N SER A 85 -16.12 -25.75 70.29
CA SER A 85 -17.00 -24.75 69.70
C SER A 85 -18.28 -25.46 69.31
N LEU A 86 -19.38 -25.13 70.00
CA LEU A 86 -20.74 -25.44 69.57
C LEU A 86 -20.86 -25.17 68.06
N PRO A 87 -21.57 -26.04 67.28
CA PRO A 87 -21.71 -25.84 65.84
C PRO A 87 -22.23 -24.44 65.59
N LEU A 88 -21.43 -23.66 64.86
CA LEU A 88 -21.75 -22.30 64.49
C LEU A 88 -23.06 -22.32 63.69
N ASP A 89 -24.09 -21.57 64.14
CA ASP A 89 -25.34 -21.44 63.40
C ASP A 89 -25.00 -21.15 61.93
N LYS A 90 -25.50 -22.00 61.02
CA LYS A 90 -25.19 -21.91 59.59
C LYS A 90 -25.40 -20.46 59.14
N PRO A 91 -24.36 -19.77 58.64
CA PRO A 91 -24.48 -18.35 58.38
C PRO A 91 -25.48 -18.11 57.26
N THR A 92 -26.46 -17.26 57.55
CA THR A 92 -27.46 -16.84 56.56
C THR A 92 -26.84 -15.78 55.65
N ILE A 93 -26.52 -16.18 54.41
CA ILE A 93 -26.11 -15.27 53.35
C ILE A 93 -27.29 -15.10 52.38
N THR A 94 -27.61 -13.85 52.07
CA THR A 94 -28.63 -13.49 51.08
C THR A 94 -28.02 -12.64 49.98
N TYR A 95 -28.65 -12.66 48.81
CA TYR A 95 -28.11 -12.04 47.62
C TYR A 95 -29.21 -11.53 46.70
N ARG A 96 -28.89 -10.48 45.94
CA ARG A 96 -29.81 -9.84 44.99
C ARG A 96 -29.06 -9.38 43.76
N ALA A 97 -29.79 -9.27 42.66
CA ALA A 97 -29.25 -8.85 41.38
C ALA A 97 -29.83 -7.51 40.97
N TYR A 98 -29.03 -6.77 40.21
CA TYR A 98 -29.46 -5.57 39.51
C TYR A 98 -29.69 -5.88 38.04
N GLN A 99 -30.83 -5.46 37.53
CA GLN A 99 -31.19 -5.49 36.12
C GLN A 99 -31.53 -4.07 35.68
N VAL A 100 -30.99 -3.62 34.54
CA VAL A 100 -31.10 -2.20 34.15
C VAL A 100 -32.53 -1.70 34.02
N LYS A 101 -33.49 -2.53 33.55
CA LYS A 101 -34.87 -2.06 33.37
C LYS A 101 -35.71 -2.13 34.65
N THR A 102 -35.38 -3.01 35.58
CA THR A 102 -36.22 -3.37 36.74
C THR A 102 -35.60 -2.98 38.08
N GLY A 103 -34.30 -2.63 38.09
CA GLY A 103 -33.57 -2.25 39.29
C GLY A 103 -33.08 -3.44 40.10
N TRP A 104 -32.92 -3.24 41.41
CA TRP A 104 -32.54 -4.31 42.34
C TRP A 104 -33.72 -5.25 42.60
N SER A 105 -33.47 -6.55 42.54
CA SER A 105 -34.40 -7.55 43.07
C SER A 105 -34.45 -7.51 44.60
N GLU A 106 -35.46 -8.15 45.17
CA GLU A 106 -35.47 -8.51 46.59
C GLU A 106 -34.30 -9.45 46.91
N PHE A 107 -33.88 -9.46 48.18
CA PHE A 107 -32.88 -10.40 48.67
C PHE A 107 -33.45 -11.81 48.72
N THR A 108 -32.68 -12.75 48.20
CA THR A 108 -32.98 -14.19 48.11
C THR A 108 -31.92 -14.96 48.90
N SER A 109 -32.28 -16.09 49.51
CA SER A 109 -31.35 -16.84 50.38
C SER A 109 -30.46 -17.79 49.59
N PHE A 110 -29.24 -18.06 50.08
CA PHE A 110 -28.43 -19.17 49.55
C PHE A 110 -29.25 -20.47 49.59
N GLY A 111 -29.30 -21.21 48.49
CA GLY A 111 -30.22 -22.34 48.27
C GLY A 111 -31.42 -22.03 47.36
N GLU A 112 -31.72 -20.76 47.11
CA GLU A 112 -32.75 -20.31 46.18
C GLU A 112 -32.12 -19.64 44.95
N VAL A 113 -32.85 -19.51 43.84
CA VAL A 113 -32.33 -18.89 42.61
C VAL A 113 -32.53 -17.38 42.64
N MET A 114 -31.45 -16.61 42.46
CA MET A 114 -31.50 -15.17 42.19
C MET A 114 -31.64 -14.91 40.69
N GLY A 115 -32.48 -13.94 40.32
CA GLY A 115 -32.79 -13.62 38.93
C GLY A 115 -33.91 -14.50 38.36
N ASP A 116 -34.08 -14.49 37.05
CA ASP A 116 -35.11 -15.31 36.38
C ASP A 116 -34.48 -16.03 35.19
N PRO A 117 -34.12 -17.32 35.34
CA PRO A 117 -33.53 -18.13 34.28
C PRO A 117 -34.36 -18.22 33.00
N TYR A 118 -35.68 -18.10 33.07
CA TYR A 118 -36.58 -18.47 31.96
C TYR A 118 -37.22 -17.27 31.27
N GLN A 119 -37.42 -16.16 31.99
CA GLN A 119 -37.98 -14.92 31.45
C GLN A 119 -37.19 -13.66 31.85
N GLY A 120 -36.07 -13.84 32.56
CA GLY A 120 -35.30 -12.75 33.13
C GLY A 120 -34.46 -11.96 32.14
N GLN A 121 -34.08 -10.77 32.58
CA GLN A 121 -33.16 -9.89 31.88
C GLN A 121 -31.73 -10.16 32.33
N ALA A 122 -30.78 -9.75 31.51
CA ALA A 122 -29.36 -9.80 31.85
C ALA A 122 -29.09 -9.13 33.20
N LEU A 123 -28.43 -9.87 34.09
CA LEU A 123 -27.94 -9.32 35.35
C LEU A 123 -26.74 -8.43 35.01
N THR A 124 -26.70 -7.21 35.53
CA THR A 124 -25.56 -6.29 35.31
C THR A 124 -24.79 -6.01 36.60
N GLY A 125 -25.40 -6.27 37.77
CA GLY A 125 -24.75 -6.18 39.07
C GLY A 125 -25.30 -7.21 40.04
N ILE A 126 -24.51 -7.57 41.05
CA ILE A 126 -24.92 -8.44 42.16
C ILE A 126 -24.44 -7.86 43.49
N GLN A 127 -25.19 -8.11 44.56
CA GLN A 127 -24.82 -7.75 45.92
C GLN A 127 -25.19 -8.89 46.86
N LEU A 128 -24.21 -9.35 47.63
CA LEU A 128 -24.38 -10.36 48.67
C LEU A 128 -24.27 -9.67 50.04
N VAL A 129 -25.06 -10.10 51.01
CA VAL A 129 -25.05 -9.61 52.40
C VAL A 129 -25.21 -10.75 53.39
N SER A 130 -24.72 -10.58 54.61
CA SER A 130 -25.01 -11.46 55.73
C SER A 130 -25.22 -10.64 57.00
N GLN A 131 -26.02 -11.17 57.94
CA GLN A 131 -26.14 -10.62 59.29
C GLN A 131 -25.03 -11.15 60.22
N SER A 132 -24.34 -12.23 59.84
CA SER A 132 -23.18 -12.75 60.58
C SER A 132 -21.95 -11.87 60.33
N SER A 133 -21.30 -11.41 61.41
CA SER A 133 -20.03 -10.67 61.32
C SER A 133 -18.93 -11.54 60.72
N GLU A 134 -18.91 -12.83 61.04
CA GLU A 134 -17.93 -13.78 60.53
C GLU A 134 -18.05 -14.00 59.02
N ALA A 135 -19.28 -14.06 58.48
CA ALA A 135 -19.48 -14.17 57.03
C ALA A 135 -19.06 -12.89 56.27
N LYS A 136 -19.17 -11.71 56.89
CA LYS A 136 -18.78 -10.44 56.26
C LYS A 136 -17.28 -10.33 55.99
N GLU A 137 -16.46 -10.92 56.85
CA GLU A 137 -14.99 -10.90 56.71
C GLU A 137 -14.46 -12.03 55.82
N ASN A 138 -15.30 -13.02 55.50
CA ASN A 138 -14.86 -14.30 54.96
C ASN A 138 -15.47 -14.71 53.61
N VAL A 139 -16.24 -13.82 52.96
CA VAL A 139 -16.78 -14.08 51.62
C VAL A 139 -16.43 -12.92 50.68
N THR A 140 -15.76 -13.26 49.58
CA THR A 140 -15.49 -12.32 48.49
C THR A 140 -16.10 -12.84 47.19
N TYR A 141 -16.42 -11.92 46.28
CA TYR A 141 -16.99 -12.27 45.00
C TYR A 141 -16.61 -11.25 43.93
N GLN A 142 -16.57 -11.70 42.68
CA GLN A 142 -16.33 -10.88 41.51
C GLN A 142 -17.15 -11.37 40.32
N VAL A 143 -17.27 -10.49 39.33
CA VAL A 143 -18.00 -10.75 38.09
C VAL A 143 -17.10 -10.54 36.88
N TYR A 144 -17.40 -11.27 35.81
CA TYR A 144 -16.80 -11.13 34.50
C TYR A 144 -17.81 -10.46 33.55
N SER A 145 -17.35 -9.51 32.74
CA SER A 145 -18.09 -8.93 31.61
C SER A 145 -17.21 -9.04 30.36
N GLY A 146 -17.79 -9.39 29.21
CA GLY A 146 -17.04 -9.54 27.96
C GLY A 146 -16.30 -8.28 27.52
N LYS A 147 -16.67 -7.09 28.02
CA LYS A 147 -15.96 -5.84 27.69
C LYS A 147 -14.81 -5.51 28.65
N THR A 148 -14.94 -5.87 29.92
CA THR A 148 -13.98 -5.45 30.97
C THR A 148 -13.13 -6.59 31.53
N GLY A 149 -13.44 -7.84 31.19
CA GLY A 149 -12.86 -9.00 31.83
C GLY A 149 -13.36 -9.18 33.27
N TRP A 150 -12.57 -9.91 34.07
CA TRP A 150 -12.79 -10.07 35.52
C TRP A 150 -12.57 -8.75 36.24
N GLN A 151 -13.57 -8.30 36.99
CA GLN A 151 -13.47 -7.11 37.83
C GLN A 151 -12.80 -7.46 39.18
N PRO A 152 -12.26 -6.48 39.92
CA PRO A 152 -11.72 -6.73 41.26
C PRO A 152 -12.73 -7.41 42.18
N SER A 153 -12.25 -8.30 43.04
CA SER A 153 -13.08 -8.94 44.07
C SER A 153 -13.54 -7.94 45.12
N VAL A 154 -14.79 -8.10 45.55
CA VAL A 154 -15.46 -7.28 46.56
C VAL A 154 -15.94 -8.13 47.72
N SER A 155 -16.07 -7.52 48.91
CA SER A 155 -16.59 -8.19 50.11
C SER A 155 -18.11 -8.09 50.22
N LEU A 156 -18.72 -8.83 51.15
CA LEU A 156 -20.16 -8.71 51.45
C LEU A 156 -20.55 -7.24 51.73
N GLY A 157 -21.71 -6.84 51.21
CA GLY A 157 -22.25 -5.49 51.29
C GLY A 157 -21.83 -4.56 50.15
N GLN A 158 -20.74 -4.86 49.43
CA GLN A 158 -20.34 -4.09 48.25
C GLN A 158 -21.13 -4.53 47.00
N ILE A 159 -20.90 -3.90 45.85
CA ILE A 159 -21.56 -4.25 44.58
C ILE A 159 -20.49 -4.78 43.63
N ALA A 160 -20.69 -5.97 43.06
CA ALA A 160 -19.92 -6.46 41.93
C ALA A 160 -20.71 -6.23 40.63
N GLY A 161 -20.06 -5.75 39.58
CA GLY A 161 -20.74 -5.33 38.34
C GLY A 161 -21.14 -3.86 38.36
N GLN A 162 -22.18 -3.51 37.60
CA GLN A 162 -22.56 -2.12 37.33
C GLN A 162 -24.08 -1.92 37.38
N THR A 163 -24.51 -0.80 37.96
CA THR A 163 -25.91 -0.39 38.03
C THR A 163 -26.28 0.70 37.01
N GLN A 164 -25.28 1.27 36.33
CA GLN A 164 -25.48 2.42 35.42
C GLN A 164 -25.25 2.08 33.94
N SER A 165 -24.74 0.88 33.61
CA SER A 165 -24.49 0.46 32.24
C SER A 165 -25.26 -0.80 31.89
N GLN A 166 -25.54 -1.01 30.60
CA GLN A 166 -26.18 -2.21 30.06
C GLN A 166 -25.21 -3.38 29.87
N GLN A 167 -24.03 -3.34 30.48
CA GLN A 167 -23.09 -4.44 30.33
C GLN A 167 -23.51 -5.63 31.18
N PRO A 168 -23.80 -6.78 30.55
CA PRO A 168 -24.19 -7.96 31.28
C PRO A 168 -23.00 -8.56 32.03
N ILE A 169 -23.31 -9.20 33.14
CA ILE A 169 -22.46 -10.21 33.76
C ILE A 169 -22.51 -11.45 32.86
N GLU A 170 -21.36 -11.99 32.48
CA GLU A 170 -21.24 -13.24 31.72
C GLU A 170 -20.66 -14.38 32.58
N GLY A 171 -20.04 -14.06 33.72
CA GLY A 171 -19.59 -15.06 34.70
C GLY A 171 -19.34 -14.49 36.09
N VAL A 172 -19.20 -15.37 37.08
CA VAL A 172 -18.97 -15.04 38.49
C VAL A 172 -17.90 -15.93 39.11
N ARG A 173 -17.24 -15.43 40.16
CA ARG A 173 -16.36 -16.19 41.04
C ARG A 173 -16.63 -15.79 42.47
N PHE A 174 -16.91 -16.76 43.32
CA PHE A 174 -17.06 -16.57 44.75
C PHE A 174 -15.95 -17.31 45.49
N GLN A 175 -15.49 -16.75 46.60
CA GLN A 175 -14.44 -17.30 47.43
C GLN A 175 -14.86 -17.24 48.90
N LEU A 176 -14.56 -18.33 49.62
CA LEU A 176 -14.65 -18.42 51.07
C LEU A 176 -13.24 -18.33 51.66
N THR A 177 -13.08 -17.53 52.72
CA THR A 177 -11.81 -17.39 53.46
C THR A 177 -12.01 -17.59 54.96
N GLY A 178 -10.91 -17.59 55.72
CA GLY A 178 -10.92 -17.60 57.19
C GLY A 178 -11.67 -18.77 57.83
N SER A 179 -12.28 -18.52 58.99
CA SER A 179 -12.97 -19.53 59.81
C SER A 179 -14.16 -20.17 59.09
N LEU A 180 -14.80 -19.46 58.16
CA LEU A 180 -15.92 -20.01 57.41
C LEU A 180 -15.50 -21.09 56.41
N ALA A 181 -14.34 -20.93 55.76
CA ALA A 181 -13.78 -21.90 54.82
C ALA A 181 -13.35 -23.22 55.49
N SER A 182 -13.16 -23.22 56.82
CA SER A 182 -12.84 -24.42 57.60
C SER A 182 -14.07 -25.30 57.89
N HIS A 183 -15.27 -24.71 57.90
CA HIS A 183 -16.53 -25.40 58.22
C HIS A 183 -17.43 -25.65 57.01
N TYR A 184 -17.26 -24.90 55.93
CA TYR A 184 -18.12 -24.98 54.75
C TYR A 184 -17.34 -24.95 53.44
N ASP A 185 -17.92 -25.59 52.43
CA ASP A 185 -17.61 -25.41 51.02
C ASP A 185 -18.74 -24.62 50.35
N MET A 186 -18.38 -23.76 49.40
CA MET A 186 -19.34 -22.94 48.66
C MET A 186 -19.45 -23.43 47.23
N TYR A 187 -20.66 -23.78 46.83
CA TYR A 187 -20.99 -24.17 45.46
C TYR A 187 -21.89 -23.13 44.82
N TYR A 188 -21.63 -22.80 43.57
CA TYR A 188 -22.45 -21.85 42.83
C TYR A 188 -22.49 -22.17 41.35
N ARG A 189 -23.58 -21.80 40.69
CA ARG A 189 -23.76 -21.96 39.24
C ARG A 189 -24.58 -20.81 38.69
N VAL A 190 -24.54 -20.67 37.37
CA VAL A 190 -25.27 -19.62 36.66
C VAL A 190 -26.06 -20.19 35.50
N TYR A 191 -27.18 -19.54 35.20
CA TYR A 191 -27.97 -19.76 34.00
C TYR A 191 -27.58 -18.73 32.93
N VAL A 192 -27.12 -19.22 31.78
CA VAL A 192 -26.61 -18.40 30.67
C VAL A 192 -27.61 -18.41 29.51
N GLN A 193 -27.94 -17.25 28.94
CA GLN A 193 -29.07 -17.01 28.01
C GLN A 193 -29.21 -17.97 26.80
N GLN A 194 -28.16 -18.69 26.39
CA GLN A 194 -28.24 -19.67 25.30
C GLN A 194 -27.71 -21.07 25.68
N LEU A 195 -27.21 -21.26 26.89
CA LEU A 195 -26.63 -22.52 27.35
C LEU A 195 -27.43 -23.16 28.49
N GLY A 196 -28.31 -22.40 29.14
CA GLY A 196 -29.02 -22.85 30.33
C GLY A 196 -28.12 -22.86 31.57
N TRP A 197 -28.46 -23.72 32.53
CA TRP A 197 -27.63 -23.94 33.71
C TRP A 197 -26.31 -24.62 33.32
N LEU A 198 -25.20 -23.99 33.69
CA LEU A 198 -23.91 -24.66 33.72
C LEU A 198 -23.74 -25.44 35.03
N SER A 199 -22.74 -26.33 35.07
CA SER A 199 -22.45 -27.16 36.24
C SER A 199 -22.05 -26.30 37.45
N TRP A 200 -22.08 -26.89 38.65
CA TRP A 200 -21.68 -26.23 39.89
C TRP A 200 -20.17 -25.99 39.91
N ALA A 201 -19.78 -24.73 40.12
CA ALA A 201 -18.43 -24.31 40.47
C ALA A 201 -18.23 -24.45 41.98
N THR A 202 -17.01 -24.74 42.41
CA THR A 202 -16.60 -24.61 43.82
C THR A 202 -15.58 -23.47 43.98
N ALA A 203 -15.12 -23.22 45.21
CA ALA A 203 -14.27 -22.10 45.60
C ALA A 203 -13.25 -21.66 44.53
N GLU A 204 -13.28 -20.37 44.15
CA GLU A 204 -12.44 -19.71 43.14
C GLU A 204 -12.62 -20.15 41.67
N GLU A 205 -13.32 -21.26 41.39
CA GLU A 205 -13.63 -21.68 40.03
C GLU A 205 -14.59 -20.68 39.35
N ALA A 206 -14.43 -20.45 38.05
CA ALA A 206 -15.39 -19.59 37.37
C ALA A 206 -16.74 -20.33 37.17
N ALA A 207 -17.85 -19.59 37.26
CA ALA A 207 -19.16 -20.04 36.78
C ALA A 207 -19.64 -19.10 35.67
N GLY A 208 -20.04 -19.62 34.50
CA GLY A 208 -20.55 -18.83 33.38
C GLY A 208 -19.78 -18.99 32.08
N THR A 209 -19.63 -17.91 31.32
CA THR A 209 -18.96 -17.92 30.02
C THR A 209 -18.00 -16.76 29.82
N SER A 210 -16.99 -16.96 28.96
CA SER A 210 -16.22 -15.88 28.34
C SER A 210 -16.28 -15.98 26.81
N GLY A 211 -16.29 -14.82 26.15
CA GLY A 211 -16.16 -14.71 24.69
C GLY A 211 -17.38 -15.09 23.85
N TYR A 212 -18.49 -15.49 24.49
CA TYR A 212 -19.76 -15.71 23.80
C TYR A 212 -20.65 -14.46 23.77
N GLY A 213 -20.47 -13.51 24.71
CA GLY A 213 -21.39 -12.38 24.86
C GLY A 213 -22.76 -12.79 25.43
N TYR A 214 -22.85 -13.97 26.04
CA TYR A 214 -24.11 -14.48 26.59
C TYR A 214 -24.29 -14.04 28.03
N PRO A 215 -25.34 -13.26 28.36
CA PRO A 215 -25.56 -12.80 29.71
C PRO A 215 -25.99 -13.92 30.65
N VAL A 216 -25.59 -13.78 31.92
CA VAL A 216 -26.17 -14.48 33.06
C VAL A 216 -27.57 -13.92 33.33
N LEU A 217 -28.56 -14.79 33.44
CA LEU A 217 -29.96 -14.46 33.74
C LEU A 217 -30.38 -14.90 35.15
N GLY A 218 -29.70 -15.91 35.69
CA GLY A 218 -29.92 -16.39 37.04
C GLY A 218 -28.66 -16.98 37.66
N LEU A 219 -28.59 -16.96 38.98
CA LEU A 219 -27.47 -17.47 39.76
C LEU A 219 -28.02 -18.22 40.97
N GLU A 220 -27.42 -19.36 41.28
CA GLU A 220 -27.71 -20.16 42.45
C GLU A 220 -26.42 -20.39 43.23
N ALA A 221 -26.42 -20.13 44.53
CA ALA A 221 -25.28 -20.38 45.42
C ALA A 221 -25.72 -21.05 46.71
N GLN A 222 -24.86 -21.94 47.24
CA GLN A 222 -25.13 -22.75 48.42
C GLN A 222 -23.87 -22.91 49.28
N LEU A 223 -24.04 -22.83 50.60
CA LEU A 223 -23.05 -23.30 51.58
C LEU A 223 -23.39 -24.74 51.98
N VAL A 224 -22.41 -25.61 51.85
CA VAL A 224 -22.48 -27.03 52.21
C VAL A 224 -21.43 -27.27 53.29
N GLU A 225 -21.72 -28.10 54.30
CA GLU A 225 -20.73 -28.46 55.33
C GLU A 225 -19.45 -29.03 54.70
N LYS A 226 -18.31 -28.76 55.32
CA LYS A 226 -17.00 -29.13 54.79
C LYS A 226 -16.94 -30.62 54.45
N ASN A 227 -16.37 -30.94 53.30
CA ASN A 227 -16.15 -32.31 52.80
C ASN A 227 -17.44 -33.08 52.43
N GLN A 228 -18.59 -32.42 52.35
CA GLN A 228 -19.81 -33.01 51.80
C GLN A 228 -19.87 -32.85 50.27
N PRO A 229 -20.61 -33.72 49.55
CA PRO A 229 -20.66 -33.68 48.10
C PRO A 229 -21.30 -32.39 47.57
N ALA A 230 -20.89 -32.00 46.36
CA ALA A 230 -21.50 -30.89 45.64
C ALA A 230 -23.02 -31.11 45.44
N PRO A 231 -23.83 -30.04 45.40
CA PRO A 231 -25.27 -30.15 45.19
C PRO A 231 -25.68 -30.78 43.83
N GLY A 232 -24.75 -30.89 42.88
CA GLY A 232 -24.97 -31.51 41.59
C GLY A 232 -23.68 -31.67 40.80
N ASP A 233 -23.82 -31.88 39.48
CA ASP A 233 -22.70 -32.02 38.55
C ASP A 233 -21.77 -30.79 38.59
N THR A 234 -20.46 -31.02 38.55
CA THR A 234 -19.39 -30.01 38.58
C THR A 234 -18.51 -30.03 37.32
N SER A 235 -18.91 -30.76 36.27
CA SER A 235 -18.05 -31.04 35.11
C SER A 235 -17.77 -29.85 34.17
N LEU A 236 -18.70 -28.90 34.03
CA LEU A 236 -18.56 -27.75 33.14
C LEU A 236 -19.17 -26.47 33.74
N PRO A 237 -18.59 -25.93 34.82
CA PRO A 237 -19.09 -24.72 35.45
C PRO A 237 -18.81 -23.46 34.61
N PHE A 238 -17.76 -23.48 33.79
CA PHE A 238 -17.36 -22.37 32.92
C PHE A 238 -17.09 -22.82 31.48
N LYS A 239 -17.52 -22.03 30.50
CA LYS A 239 -17.27 -22.29 29.08
C LYS A 239 -16.68 -21.07 28.36
N GLU A 240 -15.52 -21.26 27.75
CA GLU A 240 -14.79 -20.22 27.01
C GLU A 240 -14.97 -20.39 25.50
N ASN A 241 -15.23 -19.29 24.78
CA ASN A 241 -15.16 -19.23 23.33
C ASN A 241 -13.81 -18.65 22.92
N ASP A 242 -12.95 -19.49 22.35
CA ASP A 242 -11.62 -19.09 21.86
C ASP A 242 -11.59 -18.83 20.35
N GLN A 243 -12.72 -18.96 19.65
CA GLN A 243 -12.78 -18.89 18.21
C GLN A 243 -12.62 -17.45 17.70
N VAL A 244 -11.56 -17.23 16.92
CA VAL A 244 -11.33 -15.95 16.24
C VAL A 244 -12.17 -15.88 14.97
N GLN A 245 -12.96 -14.82 14.83
CA GLN A 245 -13.86 -14.63 13.68
C GLN A 245 -13.45 -13.42 12.85
N LEU A 246 -13.16 -13.63 11.57
CA LEU A 246 -12.85 -12.59 10.59
C LEU A 246 -14.03 -12.38 9.64
N THR A 247 -14.45 -11.13 9.48
CA THR A 247 -15.36 -10.69 8.42
C THR A 247 -14.80 -9.49 7.66
N TYR A 248 -15.10 -9.41 6.36
CA TYR A 248 -14.69 -8.28 5.54
C TYR A 248 -15.68 -8.02 4.41
N GLN A 249 -15.61 -6.80 3.86
CA GLN A 249 -16.39 -6.40 2.70
C GLN A 249 -15.64 -5.33 1.92
N THR A 250 -15.97 -5.21 0.64
CA THR A 250 -15.36 -4.25 -0.29
C THR A 250 -16.42 -3.36 -0.92
N TYR A 251 -16.06 -2.12 -1.21
CA TYR A 251 -16.87 -1.18 -1.98
C TYR A 251 -16.48 -1.28 -3.46
N GLN A 252 -17.41 -1.68 -4.31
CA GLN A 252 -17.21 -1.82 -5.74
C GLN A 252 -17.77 -0.61 -6.47
N VAL A 253 -16.99 -0.01 -7.36
CA VAL A 253 -17.38 1.20 -8.10
C VAL A 253 -18.70 0.97 -8.84
N LYS A 254 -19.64 1.91 -8.74
CA LYS A 254 -21.04 1.87 -9.24
C LYS A 254 -21.98 0.88 -8.53
N GLN A 255 -21.48 -0.09 -7.77
CA GLN A 255 -22.32 -1.08 -7.08
C GLN A 255 -22.39 -0.86 -5.56
N GLY A 256 -21.47 -0.09 -5.01
CA GLY A 256 -21.44 0.20 -3.58
C GLY A 256 -20.85 -0.93 -2.75
N TRP A 257 -21.18 -0.93 -1.45
CA TRP A 257 -20.77 -1.98 -0.52
C TRP A 257 -21.35 -3.33 -0.92
N GLN A 258 -20.48 -4.32 -1.05
CA GLN A 258 -20.87 -5.72 -1.21
C GLN A 258 -21.23 -6.33 0.15
N ASN A 259 -21.85 -7.51 0.14
CA ASN A 259 -22.16 -8.25 1.36
C ASN A 259 -20.88 -8.55 2.15
N LYS A 260 -20.99 -8.57 3.49
CA LYS A 260 -19.92 -9.11 4.34
C LYS A 260 -19.71 -10.58 4.04
N VAL A 261 -18.44 -10.96 3.98
CA VAL A 261 -18.01 -12.33 3.80
C VAL A 261 -17.09 -12.74 4.95
N ASN A 262 -17.04 -14.04 5.20
CA ASN A 262 -16.21 -14.63 6.25
C ASN A 262 -14.84 -15.06 5.69
N ASN A 263 -13.99 -15.54 6.59
CA ASN A 263 -12.68 -16.14 6.31
C ASN A 263 -12.63 -16.93 4.98
N GLY A 264 -11.75 -16.53 4.07
CA GLY A 264 -11.46 -17.22 2.81
C GLY A 264 -12.43 -16.98 1.63
N PHE A 265 -13.59 -16.35 1.86
CA PHE A 265 -14.58 -16.10 0.80
C PHE A 265 -14.24 -14.88 -0.07
N ILE A 266 -14.72 -14.82 -1.31
CA ILE A 266 -14.42 -13.69 -2.19
C ILE A 266 -15.31 -12.49 -1.84
N SER A 267 -14.71 -11.32 -1.62
CA SER A 267 -15.40 -10.02 -1.62
C SER A 267 -15.04 -9.25 -2.90
N GLY A 268 -16.05 -8.72 -3.60
CA GLY A 268 -15.88 -8.05 -4.90
C GLY A 268 -16.29 -8.94 -6.08
N SER A 269 -15.76 -8.66 -7.26
CA SER A 269 -16.02 -9.46 -8.46
C SER A 269 -14.75 -9.68 -9.26
N THR A 270 -14.68 -10.72 -10.09
CA THR A 270 -13.49 -11.04 -10.88
C THR A 270 -13.80 -10.97 -12.37
N GLY A 271 -12.95 -10.30 -13.16
CA GLY A 271 -13.03 -10.28 -14.62
C GLY A 271 -14.18 -9.43 -15.18
N LYS A 272 -14.78 -8.55 -14.37
CA LYS A 272 -15.91 -7.70 -14.77
C LYS A 272 -15.51 -6.25 -15.07
N SER A 273 -14.22 -5.90 -14.96
CA SER A 273 -13.73 -4.52 -15.10
C SER A 273 -14.39 -3.56 -14.10
N LEU A 274 -14.68 -4.06 -12.90
CA LEU A 274 -15.34 -3.32 -11.82
C LEU A 274 -14.37 -3.15 -10.64
N PRO A 275 -13.67 -2.01 -10.56
CA PRO A 275 -12.65 -1.78 -9.55
C PRO A 275 -13.24 -1.65 -8.16
N LEU A 276 -12.48 -2.07 -7.15
CA LEU A 276 -12.74 -1.73 -5.76
C LEU A 276 -12.25 -0.30 -5.48
N SER A 277 -12.97 0.46 -4.64
CA SER A 277 -12.55 1.81 -4.19
C SER A 277 -12.63 2.00 -2.68
N GLY A 278 -12.94 0.93 -1.95
CA GLY A 278 -12.78 0.88 -0.51
C GLY A 278 -12.94 -0.52 0.06
N LEU A 279 -12.52 -0.70 1.31
CA LEU A 279 -12.70 -1.94 2.06
C LEU A 279 -12.85 -1.69 3.55
N LYS A 280 -13.39 -2.69 4.24
CA LYS A 280 -13.59 -2.72 5.69
C LYS A 280 -13.40 -4.14 6.20
N MET A 281 -12.63 -4.32 7.27
CA MET A 281 -12.41 -5.59 7.94
C MET A 281 -12.79 -5.50 9.41
N GLN A 282 -13.33 -6.58 9.97
CA GLN A 282 -13.69 -6.72 11.39
C GLN A 282 -13.21 -8.07 11.90
N LEU A 283 -12.62 -8.09 13.09
CA LEU A 283 -12.12 -9.30 13.72
C LEU A 283 -12.64 -9.39 15.16
N ILE A 284 -13.10 -10.57 15.57
CA ILE A 284 -13.49 -10.83 16.96
C ILE A 284 -12.50 -11.86 17.49
N SER A 285 -11.70 -11.47 18.48
CA SER A 285 -10.75 -12.34 19.19
C SER A 285 -11.05 -12.30 20.69
N PRO A 286 -11.85 -13.25 21.22
CA PRO A 286 -12.26 -13.18 22.62
C PRO A 286 -11.15 -13.56 23.60
N LYS A 287 -10.22 -14.42 23.19
CA LYS A 287 -9.14 -14.95 24.03
C LYS A 287 -7.86 -14.11 23.97
N TRP A 288 -7.48 -13.64 22.79
CA TRP A 288 -6.20 -12.97 22.55
C TRP A 288 -6.39 -11.47 22.37
N LYS A 289 -5.54 -10.67 23.01
CA LYS A 289 -5.52 -9.23 22.77
C LYS A 289 -4.97 -8.92 21.37
N GLY A 290 -5.47 -7.84 20.77
CA GLY A 290 -5.09 -7.40 19.43
C GLY A 290 -6.27 -7.29 18.47
N SER A 291 -5.97 -6.82 17.27
CA SER A 291 -6.96 -6.54 16.23
C SER A 291 -6.34 -6.67 14.83
N ILE A 292 -7.06 -6.23 13.81
CA ILE A 292 -6.65 -6.22 12.40
C ILE A 292 -6.45 -4.79 11.92
N THR A 293 -5.36 -4.57 11.19
CA THR A 293 -5.04 -3.30 10.53
C THR A 293 -4.82 -3.53 9.04
N TYR A 294 -5.10 -2.52 8.22
CA TYR A 294 -4.97 -2.63 6.77
C TYR A 294 -4.65 -1.30 6.11
N GLN A 295 -3.96 -1.36 4.97
CA GLN A 295 -3.48 -0.20 4.24
C GLN A 295 -3.75 -0.41 2.75
N GLY A 296 -4.52 0.50 2.13
CA GLY A 296 -4.78 0.47 0.70
C GLY A 296 -3.84 1.38 -0.10
N HIS A 297 -3.39 0.92 -1.27
CA HIS A 297 -2.79 1.74 -2.31
C HIS A 297 -3.85 2.08 -3.35
N PHE A 298 -4.10 3.38 -3.59
CA PHE A 298 -5.14 3.82 -4.52
C PHE A 298 -4.57 4.60 -5.71
N SER A 299 -5.19 4.45 -6.87
CA SER A 299 -4.82 5.16 -8.10
C SER A 299 -4.78 6.68 -7.86
N ASN A 300 -3.67 7.31 -8.24
CA ASN A 300 -3.37 8.74 -8.04
C ASN A 300 -3.19 9.22 -6.59
N LEU A 301 -3.33 8.35 -5.58
CA LEU A 301 -3.13 8.71 -4.17
C LEU A 301 -1.96 7.96 -3.54
N GLY A 302 -1.60 6.79 -4.07
CA GLY A 302 -0.54 5.95 -3.50
C GLY A 302 -1.00 5.18 -2.27
N TRP A 303 -0.04 4.68 -1.48
CA TRP A 303 -0.29 4.06 -0.18
C TRP A 303 -0.85 5.09 0.81
N GLN A 304 -2.01 4.79 1.39
CA GLN A 304 -2.66 5.66 2.39
C GLN A 304 -2.23 5.32 3.81
N GLY A 305 -2.72 6.05 4.82
CA GLY A 305 -2.47 5.71 6.22
C GLY A 305 -3.03 4.34 6.62
N ILE A 306 -2.51 3.79 7.72
CA ILE A 306 -3.03 2.55 8.32
C ILE A 306 -4.47 2.79 8.77
N THR A 307 -5.35 1.88 8.38
CA THR A 307 -6.77 1.85 8.75
C THR A 307 -6.98 0.78 9.81
N HIS A 308 -7.81 1.07 10.82
CA HIS A 308 -8.10 0.14 11.91
C HIS A 308 -9.38 -0.65 11.65
N GLU A 309 -9.61 -1.65 12.49
CA GLU A 309 -10.80 -2.47 12.47
C GLU A 309 -12.09 -1.66 12.39
N GLY A 310 -13.00 -2.07 11.50
CA GLY A 310 -14.31 -1.44 11.32
C GLY A 310 -14.30 -0.08 10.60
N GLU A 311 -13.15 0.56 10.44
CA GLU A 311 -13.00 1.81 9.68
C GLU A 311 -13.08 1.56 8.16
N ILE A 312 -12.99 2.61 7.35
CA ILE A 312 -13.02 2.50 5.89
C ILE A 312 -11.64 2.85 5.36
N SER A 313 -11.02 1.93 4.63
CA SER A 313 -9.85 2.24 3.81
C SER A 313 -10.33 2.51 2.39
N GLY A 314 -10.28 3.77 1.95
CA GLY A 314 -10.66 4.19 0.59
C GLY A 314 -11.48 5.47 0.54
N THR A 315 -11.66 6.03 -0.66
CA THR A 315 -12.34 7.32 -0.87
C THR A 315 -13.81 7.15 -1.28
N LEU A 316 -14.24 5.92 -1.56
CA LEU A 316 -15.57 5.59 -2.10
C LEU A 316 -15.91 6.32 -3.42
N GLN A 317 -14.91 6.91 -4.09
CA GLN A 317 -15.04 7.63 -5.35
C GLN A 317 -14.49 6.80 -6.52
N ALA A 318 -15.08 6.95 -7.71
CA ALA A 318 -14.75 6.14 -8.88
C ALA A 318 -13.35 6.40 -9.49
N ASN A 319 -12.75 7.55 -9.17
CA ASN A 319 -11.44 8.01 -9.69
C ASN A 319 -10.24 7.54 -8.85
N HIS A 320 -10.48 6.82 -7.75
CA HIS A 320 -9.46 6.35 -6.82
C HIS A 320 -9.67 4.87 -6.54
N GLN A 321 -9.20 4.05 -7.48
CA GLN A 321 -9.36 2.60 -7.48
C GLN A 321 -8.27 1.98 -6.62
N LEU A 322 -8.61 0.97 -5.82
CA LEU A 322 -7.65 0.20 -5.03
C LEU A 322 -6.78 -0.62 -5.99
N GLU A 323 -5.46 -0.47 -5.92
CA GLU A 323 -4.48 -1.18 -6.75
C GLU A 323 -3.62 -2.13 -5.92
N GLY A 324 -3.40 -1.81 -4.64
CA GLY A 324 -2.62 -2.64 -3.71
C GLY A 324 -3.18 -2.65 -2.29
N LEU A 325 -2.80 -3.66 -1.51
CA LEU A 325 -3.29 -3.89 -0.15
C LEU A 325 -2.17 -4.45 0.74
N ARG A 326 -2.16 -4.03 2.02
CA ARG A 326 -1.43 -4.69 3.11
C ARG A 326 -2.40 -4.93 4.26
N VAL A 327 -2.26 -6.07 4.94
CA VAL A 327 -3.10 -6.45 6.10
C VAL A 327 -2.21 -7.03 7.18
N ASN A 328 -2.38 -6.62 8.43
CA ASN A 328 -1.58 -7.11 9.54
C ASN A 328 -2.44 -7.34 10.79
N LEU A 329 -1.98 -8.22 11.67
CA LEU A 329 -2.54 -8.42 13.01
C LEU A 329 -1.71 -7.66 14.05
N THR A 330 -2.28 -7.38 15.21
CA THR A 330 -1.60 -6.66 16.28
C THR A 330 -1.54 -7.47 17.57
N GLU A 331 -0.65 -7.04 18.48
CA GLU A 331 -0.53 -7.55 19.86
C GLU A 331 -0.39 -9.08 19.95
N GLU A 332 -1.03 -9.72 20.93
CA GLU A 332 -0.93 -11.16 21.19
C GLU A 332 -1.49 -11.98 20.03
N LEU A 333 -2.53 -11.49 19.36
CA LEU A 333 -3.16 -12.16 18.23
C LEU A 333 -2.16 -12.42 17.08
N ALA A 334 -1.22 -11.50 16.83
CA ALA A 334 -0.18 -11.66 15.83
C ALA A 334 0.84 -12.78 16.15
N ASN A 335 0.92 -13.20 17.42
CA ASN A 335 1.75 -14.33 17.84
C ASN A 335 1.02 -15.68 17.73
N GLN A 336 -0.32 -15.65 17.59
CA GLN A 336 -1.16 -16.84 17.57
C GLN A 336 -1.68 -17.17 16.16
N TYR A 337 -1.77 -16.17 15.29
CA TYR A 337 -2.27 -16.32 13.93
C TYR A 337 -1.41 -15.58 12.92
N ASP A 338 -1.43 -16.09 11.68
CA ASP A 338 -0.99 -15.38 10.49
C ASP A 338 -2.23 -14.97 9.65
N VAL A 339 -2.15 -13.80 9.02
CA VAL A 339 -3.16 -13.34 8.06
C VAL A 339 -2.60 -13.42 6.65
N TYR A 340 -3.23 -14.25 5.82
CA TYR A 340 -2.98 -14.36 4.39
C TYR A 340 -4.06 -13.61 3.60
N TYR A 341 -3.67 -12.91 2.54
CA TYR A 341 -4.62 -12.24 1.65
C TYR A 341 -4.19 -12.31 0.20
N GLN A 342 -5.18 -12.47 -0.67
CA GLN A 342 -5.02 -12.61 -2.11
C GLN A 342 -5.90 -11.59 -2.81
N VAL A 343 -5.41 -11.02 -3.90
CA VAL A 343 -6.18 -10.04 -4.68
C VAL A 343 -6.27 -10.46 -6.15
N HIS A 344 -7.43 -10.22 -6.75
CA HIS A 344 -7.65 -10.36 -8.17
C HIS A 344 -7.45 -9.00 -8.84
N VAL A 345 -6.42 -8.87 -9.66
CA VAL A 345 -6.05 -7.63 -10.34
C VAL A 345 -6.51 -7.68 -11.79
N ALA A 346 -7.09 -6.57 -12.27
CA ALA A 346 -7.50 -6.44 -13.66
C ALA A 346 -6.32 -6.75 -14.61
N ASN A 347 -6.60 -7.54 -15.65
CA ASN A 347 -5.64 -8.02 -16.67
C ASN A 347 -4.55 -8.99 -16.19
N LEU A 348 -4.44 -9.28 -14.89
CA LEU A 348 -3.45 -10.22 -14.34
C LEU A 348 -4.09 -11.41 -13.61
N GLY A 349 -5.35 -11.29 -13.22
CA GLY A 349 -6.05 -12.35 -12.49
C GLY A 349 -5.68 -12.38 -11.01
N TRP A 350 -5.79 -13.56 -10.40
CA TRP A 350 -5.36 -13.77 -9.02
C TRP A 350 -3.83 -13.79 -8.92
N LEU A 351 -3.27 -12.93 -8.08
CA LEU A 351 -1.85 -12.95 -7.71
C LEU A 351 -1.60 -13.93 -6.55
N GLY A 352 -0.35 -14.11 -6.13
CA GLY A 352 -0.01 -14.91 -4.95
C GLY A 352 -0.63 -14.38 -3.65
N TRP A 353 -0.69 -15.24 -2.63
CA TRP A 353 -1.08 -14.84 -1.28
C TRP A 353 0.06 -14.05 -0.61
N ALA A 354 -0.23 -12.84 -0.14
CA ALA A 354 0.63 -12.07 0.75
C ALA A 354 0.36 -12.47 2.21
N LYS A 355 1.38 -12.35 3.07
CA LYS A 355 1.33 -12.65 4.50
C LYS A 355 1.66 -11.42 5.34
N ASN A 356 0.96 -11.19 6.45
CA ASN A 356 1.36 -10.29 7.55
C ASN A 356 2.07 -8.98 7.12
N GLY A 357 1.35 -8.08 6.44
CA GLY A 357 1.86 -6.77 6.04
C GLY A 357 2.64 -6.75 4.72
N GLU A 358 2.92 -7.90 4.10
CA GLU A 358 3.45 -7.97 2.75
C GLU A 358 2.55 -7.26 1.73
N SER A 359 3.11 -6.74 0.66
CA SER A 359 2.26 -6.08 -0.35
C SER A 359 1.51 -7.13 -1.16
N ALA A 360 0.24 -6.86 -1.46
CA ALA A 360 -0.57 -7.58 -2.44
C ALA A 360 -1.07 -6.62 -3.52
N GLY A 361 -1.19 -7.08 -4.78
CA GLY A 361 -1.74 -6.29 -5.88
C GLY A 361 -0.66 -5.68 -6.79
N THR A 362 -0.87 -4.45 -7.25
CA THR A 362 0.08 -3.79 -8.15
C THR A 362 0.29 -2.31 -7.86
N THR A 363 1.42 -1.78 -8.33
CA THR A 363 1.69 -0.34 -8.37
C THR A 363 2.17 0.11 -9.73
N GLY A 364 1.75 1.30 -10.18
CA GLY A 364 2.24 1.94 -11.40
C GLY A 364 1.62 1.43 -12.70
N PHE A 365 0.91 0.29 -12.69
CA PHE A 365 0.20 -0.23 -13.87
C PHE A 365 -1.12 0.48 -14.17
N ALA A 366 -1.76 1.11 -13.19
CA ALA A 366 -3.16 1.53 -13.24
C ALA A 366 -4.13 0.34 -13.40
N TYR A 367 -3.77 -0.82 -12.84
CA TYR A 367 -4.61 -2.02 -12.83
C TYR A 367 -5.28 -2.15 -11.46
N PRO A 368 -6.61 -1.97 -11.40
CA PRO A 368 -7.32 -2.04 -10.14
C PRO A 368 -7.48 -3.49 -9.66
N ILE A 369 -7.57 -3.64 -8.33
CA ILE A 369 -8.10 -4.82 -7.68
C ILE A 369 -9.61 -4.86 -7.88
N GLU A 370 -10.13 -6.02 -8.26
CA GLU A 370 -11.55 -6.28 -8.47
C GLU A 370 -12.14 -7.19 -7.38
N GLY A 371 -11.31 -8.08 -6.81
CA GLY A 371 -11.70 -9.06 -5.80
C GLY A 371 -10.63 -9.29 -4.74
N LEU A 372 -11.07 -9.67 -3.55
CA LEU A 372 -10.24 -9.87 -2.35
C LEU A 372 -10.63 -11.17 -1.64
N LYS A 373 -9.63 -11.94 -1.19
CA LYS A 373 -9.76 -12.97 -0.17
C LYS A 373 -8.83 -12.65 1.00
N VAL A 374 -9.30 -12.87 2.22
CA VAL A 374 -8.50 -12.75 3.44
C VAL A 374 -8.76 -13.99 4.27
N GLN A 375 -7.69 -14.63 4.74
CA GLN A 375 -7.74 -15.85 5.50
C GLN A 375 -6.82 -15.78 6.70
N LEU A 376 -7.40 -15.94 7.89
CA LEU A 376 -6.70 -16.17 9.14
C LEU A 376 -6.37 -17.66 9.25
N VAL A 377 -5.14 -17.97 9.63
CA VAL A 377 -4.68 -19.33 9.95
C VAL A 377 -3.85 -19.29 11.23
N GLU A 378 -3.76 -20.40 11.95
CA GLU A 378 -2.87 -20.50 13.12
C GLU A 378 -1.44 -20.14 12.74
N LYS A 379 -0.67 -19.64 13.71
CA LYS A 379 0.70 -19.18 13.51
C LYS A 379 1.53 -20.24 12.80
N ASP A 380 2.28 -19.80 11.79
CA ASP A 380 3.23 -20.59 11.01
C ASP A 380 2.61 -21.71 10.16
N GLN A 381 1.28 -21.73 10.02
CA GLN A 381 0.61 -22.60 9.06
C GLN A 381 0.78 -22.10 7.62
N PRO A 382 0.78 -23.03 6.63
CA PRO A 382 1.00 -22.68 5.23
C PRO A 382 -0.12 -21.82 4.66
N ALA A 383 0.22 -21.04 3.63
CA ALA A 383 -0.75 -20.25 2.87
C ALA A 383 -1.80 -21.16 2.20
N PRO A 384 -3.04 -20.69 1.97
CA PRO A 384 -4.08 -21.47 1.30
C PRO A 384 -3.77 -21.82 -0.17
N GLY A 385 -2.76 -21.19 -0.76
CA GLY A 385 -2.32 -21.43 -2.14
C GLY A 385 -0.94 -20.82 -2.40
N SER A 386 -0.57 -20.68 -3.69
CA SER A 386 0.74 -20.12 -4.06
C SER A 386 0.95 -18.72 -3.49
N VAL A 387 2.15 -18.50 -2.95
CA VAL A 387 2.65 -17.21 -2.46
C VAL A 387 3.51 -16.53 -3.52
N ASP A 388 3.57 -17.06 -4.74
CA ASP A 388 4.42 -16.51 -5.79
C ASP A 388 3.81 -15.21 -6.30
N ARG A 389 4.64 -14.16 -6.32
CA ARG A 389 4.30 -12.87 -6.90
C ARG A 389 2.96 -12.32 -6.35
N PRO A 390 2.84 -12.08 -5.03
CA PRO A 390 1.64 -11.48 -4.45
C PRO A 390 1.49 -10.02 -4.86
N PHE A 391 2.61 -9.38 -5.23
CA PHE A 391 2.68 -7.99 -5.64
C PHE A 391 3.61 -7.77 -6.83
N ILE A 392 3.21 -6.88 -7.74
CA ILE A 392 3.96 -6.52 -8.95
C ILE A 392 4.05 -5.00 -9.04
N SER A 393 5.26 -4.46 -9.17
CA SER A 393 5.47 -3.04 -9.44
C SER A 393 5.83 -2.82 -10.90
N TYR A 394 5.28 -1.79 -11.52
CA TYR A 394 5.62 -1.42 -12.88
C TYR A 394 7.09 -1.01 -12.95
N GLN A 395 7.85 -1.67 -13.82
CA GLN A 395 9.24 -1.35 -14.14
C GLN A 395 9.36 -1.02 -15.63
N PRO A 396 9.90 0.12 -16.05
CA PRO A 396 10.11 0.38 -17.47
C PRO A 396 10.96 -0.72 -18.15
N LEU A 397 10.63 -0.98 -19.41
CA LEU A 397 11.33 -1.98 -20.23
C LEU A 397 12.23 -1.26 -21.23
N THR A 398 13.45 -1.77 -21.35
CA THR A 398 14.41 -1.31 -22.35
C THR A 398 14.54 -2.37 -23.43
N VAL A 399 14.33 -1.98 -24.68
CA VAL A 399 14.68 -2.79 -25.84
C VAL A 399 16.11 -2.48 -26.26
N PHE A 400 16.89 -3.52 -26.53
CA PHE A 400 18.20 -3.44 -27.13
C PHE A 400 18.14 -3.98 -28.55
N TYR A 401 18.88 -3.37 -29.46
CA TYR A 401 18.94 -3.81 -30.84
C TYR A 401 20.32 -3.67 -31.46
N GLN A 402 20.67 -4.69 -32.23
CA GLN A 402 21.94 -4.80 -32.92
C GLN A 402 21.66 -4.95 -34.43
N PRO A 403 21.87 -3.91 -35.25
CA PRO A 403 21.73 -4.02 -36.70
C PRO A 403 22.99 -4.65 -37.33
N HIS A 404 22.78 -5.45 -38.37
CA HIS A 404 23.82 -5.85 -39.31
C HIS A 404 23.72 -4.98 -40.55
N VAL A 405 24.75 -4.18 -40.81
CA VAL A 405 24.81 -3.22 -41.91
C VAL A 405 25.73 -3.73 -43.01
N SER A 406 25.30 -3.58 -44.27
CA SER A 406 26.10 -3.95 -45.44
C SER A 406 27.50 -3.34 -45.37
N ASN A 407 28.53 -4.15 -45.68
CA ASN A 407 29.95 -3.76 -45.68
C ASN A 407 30.52 -3.25 -44.33
N GLN A 408 29.74 -3.23 -43.25
CA GLN A 408 30.17 -2.82 -41.91
C GLN A 408 30.04 -3.96 -40.89
N GLY A 409 29.18 -4.95 -41.17
CA GLY A 409 28.95 -6.06 -40.27
C GLY A 409 27.98 -5.71 -39.14
N TRP A 410 28.11 -6.39 -38.00
CA TRP A 410 27.34 -6.09 -36.80
C TRP A 410 27.84 -4.80 -36.15
N LEU A 411 26.93 -3.84 -35.96
CA LEU A 411 27.24 -2.65 -35.17
C LEU A 411 27.18 -2.96 -33.66
N LEU A 412 27.63 -2.01 -32.83
CA LEU A 412 27.41 -2.07 -31.40
C LEU A 412 25.91 -2.12 -31.09
N GLU A 413 25.57 -2.84 -30.03
CA GLU A 413 24.19 -2.93 -29.56
C GLU A 413 23.75 -1.56 -29.02
N ALA A 414 22.65 -1.06 -29.55
CA ALA A 414 22.03 0.20 -29.16
C ALA A 414 20.83 -0.07 -28.24
N SER A 415 20.60 0.79 -27.25
CA SER A 415 19.39 0.75 -26.42
C SER A 415 18.27 1.62 -27.02
N ALA A 416 17.04 1.45 -26.49
CA ALA A 416 15.71 1.92 -26.95
C ALA A 416 15.53 3.40 -27.37
N LYS A 417 16.60 4.19 -27.42
CA LYS A 417 16.55 5.64 -27.68
C LYS A 417 17.59 6.09 -28.71
N GLU A 418 18.45 5.20 -29.20
CA GLU A 418 19.49 5.52 -30.18
C GLU A 418 19.12 5.07 -31.60
N VAL A 419 19.46 5.85 -32.62
CA VAL A 419 19.21 5.45 -34.01
C VAL A 419 20.17 4.31 -34.39
N ALA A 420 19.67 3.10 -34.63
CA ALA A 420 20.48 2.00 -35.15
C ALA A 420 20.51 2.00 -36.68
N GLY A 421 21.70 1.80 -37.25
CA GLY A 421 21.94 1.79 -38.69
C GLY A 421 22.95 2.86 -39.09
N SER A 422 23.07 3.12 -40.38
CA SER A 422 24.04 4.09 -40.90
C SER A 422 23.37 5.10 -41.84
N GLN A 423 24.01 6.26 -42.07
CA GLN A 423 23.47 7.24 -43.02
C GLN A 423 23.66 6.84 -44.50
N SER A 424 24.50 5.84 -44.78
CA SER A 424 24.98 5.55 -46.13
C SER A 424 24.71 4.12 -46.60
N GLU A 425 24.51 3.17 -45.69
CA GLU A 425 24.44 1.73 -45.98
C GLU A 425 23.16 1.09 -45.43
N ARG A 426 22.66 0.07 -46.15
CA ARG A 426 21.41 -0.66 -45.86
C ARG A 426 21.59 -1.71 -44.76
N LEU A 427 20.52 -1.97 -44.01
CA LEU A 427 20.46 -3.11 -43.09
C LEU A 427 20.25 -4.41 -43.87
N GLU A 428 20.91 -5.47 -43.42
CA GLU A 428 20.73 -6.84 -43.93
C GLU A 428 20.08 -7.77 -42.89
N GLY A 429 20.27 -7.47 -41.61
CA GLY A 429 19.69 -8.21 -40.50
C GLY A 429 19.64 -7.39 -39.21
N ILE A 430 18.94 -7.92 -38.22
CA ILE A 430 18.79 -7.29 -36.90
C ILE A 430 18.56 -8.35 -35.82
N LYS A 431 19.06 -8.07 -34.61
CA LYS A 431 18.69 -8.75 -33.36
C LYS A 431 18.06 -7.75 -32.43
N LEU A 432 16.96 -8.12 -31.78
CA LEU A 432 16.29 -7.36 -30.71
C LEU A 432 16.22 -8.22 -29.45
N ARG A 433 16.35 -7.63 -28.27
CA ARG A 433 16.08 -8.27 -26.97
C ARG A 433 15.52 -7.25 -25.98
N LEU A 434 14.81 -7.71 -24.96
CA LEU A 434 14.47 -6.86 -23.81
C LEU A 434 15.53 -6.96 -22.72
N ASN A 435 15.55 -6.00 -21.79
CA ASN A 435 16.15 -6.25 -20.48
C ASN A 435 15.40 -7.36 -19.76
N GLN A 436 16.09 -8.05 -18.85
CA GLN A 436 15.43 -9.03 -17.99
C GLN A 436 14.34 -8.34 -17.16
N HIS A 437 13.19 -8.99 -17.07
CA HIS A 437 12.06 -8.52 -16.30
C HIS A 437 11.58 -9.66 -15.38
N GLU A 438 11.84 -9.53 -14.08
CA GLU A 438 11.70 -10.64 -13.13
C GLU A 438 10.24 -10.93 -12.74
N GLN A 439 9.34 -9.96 -12.88
CA GLN A 439 7.98 -10.06 -12.33
C GLN A 439 6.89 -10.41 -13.37
N LEU A 440 7.19 -10.35 -14.67
CA LEU A 440 6.24 -10.62 -15.75
C LEU A 440 6.91 -11.52 -16.78
N THR A 441 6.19 -12.55 -17.19
CA THR A 441 6.64 -13.48 -18.23
C THR A 441 6.51 -12.86 -19.62
N GLY A 442 7.28 -13.37 -20.58
CA GLY A 442 7.24 -12.94 -21.98
C GLY A 442 8.55 -12.37 -22.49
N GLY A 443 8.49 -11.77 -23.67
CA GLY A 443 9.66 -11.25 -24.39
C GLY A 443 9.28 -10.47 -25.64
N ILE A 444 10.24 -10.26 -26.54
CA ILE A 444 10.06 -9.59 -27.82
C ILE A 444 10.16 -10.57 -28.98
N GLN A 445 9.22 -10.46 -29.92
CA GLN A 445 9.23 -11.20 -31.17
C GLN A 445 9.26 -10.27 -32.35
N TYR A 446 9.99 -10.65 -33.39
CA TYR A 446 10.13 -9.84 -34.60
C TYR A 446 10.37 -10.71 -35.82
N GLN A 447 10.03 -10.18 -36.99
CA GLN A 447 10.31 -10.79 -38.28
C GLN A 447 10.68 -9.70 -39.29
N ALA A 448 11.51 -10.06 -40.26
CA ALA A 448 11.98 -9.15 -41.28
C ALA A 448 11.60 -9.64 -42.68
N HIS A 449 11.34 -8.69 -43.58
CA HIS A 449 11.15 -8.93 -45.00
C HIS A 449 12.45 -8.61 -45.74
N SER A 450 13.10 -9.64 -46.26
CA SER A 450 14.37 -9.52 -46.98
C SER A 450 14.14 -9.55 -48.49
N GLN A 451 14.94 -8.78 -49.23
CA GLN A 451 14.94 -8.80 -50.70
C GLN A 451 15.05 -10.22 -51.26
N ASP A 452 14.20 -10.54 -52.24
CA ASP A 452 14.12 -11.83 -52.96
C ASP A 452 13.83 -13.06 -52.08
N ILE A 453 13.59 -12.87 -50.78
CA ILE A 453 13.28 -13.93 -49.81
C ILE A 453 11.85 -13.79 -49.30
N GLY A 454 11.39 -12.55 -49.07
CA GLY A 454 10.10 -12.28 -48.48
C GLY A 454 10.15 -12.18 -46.95
N TRP A 455 8.98 -12.31 -46.32
CA TRP A 455 8.86 -12.40 -44.85
C TRP A 455 9.46 -13.71 -44.34
N GLN A 456 10.42 -13.60 -43.44
CA GLN A 456 11.00 -14.74 -42.72
C GLN A 456 10.16 -15.06 -41.47
N PRO A 457 10.30 -16.24 -40.85
CA PRO A 457 9.59 -16.59 -39.62
C PRO A 457 9.85 -15.59 -38.48
N TRP A 458 8.91 -15.51 -37.54
CA TRP A 458 9.12 -14.79 -36.28
C TRP A 458 10.27 -15.42 -35.49
N VAL A 459 11.14 -14.57 -34.97
CA VAL A 459 12.23 -14.94 -34.08
C VAL A 459 12.05 -14.26 -32.72
N ASN A 460 12.62 -14.86 -31.68
CA ASN A 460 12.56 -14.37 -30.30
C ASN A 460 13.79 -13.49 -29.96
N ASP A 461 13.87 -13.06 -28.70
CA ASP A 461 15.00 -12.34 -28.12
C ASP A 461 16.37 -12.83 -28.63
N SER A 462 17.21 -11.88 -29.05
CA SER A 462 18.59 -12.05 -29.53
C SER A 462 18.78 -12.88 -30.81
N GLN A 463 17.73 -13.43 -31.41
CA GLN A 463 17.83 -14.22 -32.64
C GLN A 463 17.91 -13.35 -33.91
N LEU A 464 18.53 -13.85 -34.98
CA LEU A 464 18.66 -13.08 -36.22
C LEU A 464 17.32 -13.01 -36.99
N ALA A 465 16.83 -11.80 -37.25
CA ALA A 465 15.86 -11.53 -38.31
C ALA A 465 16.57 -10.88 -39.51
N GLY A 466 16.44 -11.45 -40.71
CA GLY A 466 17.14 -11.00 -41.91
C GLY A 466 18.20 -11.99 -42.40
N THR A 467 19.25 -11.48 -43.02
CA THR A 467 20.38 -12.24 -43.54
C THR A 467 21.72 -11.58 -43.18
N VAL A 468 22.79 -12.37 -43.22
CA VAL A 468 24.17 -11.90 -43.04
C VAL A 468 24.99 -12.43 -44.22
N GLY A 469 25.75 -11.56 -44.89
CA GLY A 469 26.68 -11.95 -45.97
C GLY A 469 26.02 -12.41 -47.27
N LYS A 470 24.69 -12.33 -47.39
CA LYS A 470 23.95 -12.71 -48.61
C LYS A 470 23.66 -11.54 -49.55
N ASN A 471 24.13 -10.33 -49.22
CA ASN A 471 23.90 -9.11 -49.98
C ASN A 471 22.40 -8.81 -50.19
N LYS A 472 21.54 -9.21 -49.23
CA LYS A 472 20.08 -8.99 -49.28
C LYS A 472 19.69 -7.92 -48.26
N ARG A 473 19.06 -6.85 -48.75
CA ARG A 473 18.58 -5.74 -47.90
C ARG A 473 17.30 -6.12 -47.14
N LEU A 474 17.13 -5.57 -45.95
CA LEU A 474 15.83 -5.50 -45.29
C LEU A 474 14.97 -4.42 -45.95
N GLU A 475 13.71 -4.73 -46.23
CA GLU A 475 12.74 -3.79 -46.81
C GLU A 475 11.61 -3.44 -45.83
N ALA A 476 11.22 -4.37 -44.96
CA ALA A 476 10.21 -4.17 -43.92
C ALA A 476 10.48 -5.00 -42.65
N ILE A 477 9.88 -4.62 -41.53
CA ILE A 477 9.96 -5.31 -40.23
C ILE A 477 8.61 -5.27 -39.48
N LYS A 478 8.33 -6.30 -38.68
CA LYS A 478 7.24 -6.34 -37.70
C LYS A 478 7.79 -6.75 -36.34
N ILE A 479 7.32 -6.13 -35.27
CA ILE A 479 7.78 -6.32 -33.89
C ILE A 479 6.57 -6.40 -32.96
N ARG A 480 6.56 -7.34 -32.01
CA ARG A 480 5.52 -7.50 -30.99
C ARG A 480 6.10 -7.93 -29.64
N LEU A 481 5.40 -7.59 -28.57
CA LEU A 481 5.65 -8.16 -27.25
C LEU A 481 4.83 -9.46 -27.08
N THR A 482 5.27 -10.32 -26.18
CA THR A 482 4.63 -11.61 -25.87
C THR A 482 4.50 -11.81 -24.36
N GLY A 483 3.73 -12.81 -23.93
CA GLY A 483 3.50 -13.12 -22.52
C GLY A 483 2.76 -12.01 -21.77
N GLU A 484 2.90 -12.00 -20.44
CA GLU A 484 2.29 -10.99 -19.57
C GLU A 484 2.82 -9.58 -19.83
N ILE A 485 4.05 -9.44 -20.35
CA ILE A 485 4.64 -8.16 -20.76
C ILE A 485 3.79 -7.47 -21.86
N ALA A 486 3.11 -8.21 -22.73
CA ALA A 486 2.30 -7.60 -23.79
C ALA A 486 1.05 -6.85 -23.28
N THR A 487 0.72 -6.99 -21.99
CA THR A 487 -0.50 -6.43 -21.39
C THR A 487 -0.29 -4.99 -20.91
N PRO A 488 0.73 -4.69 -20.07
CA PRO A 488 0.99 -3.32 -19.63
C PRO A 488 1.93 -2.52 -20.52
N TYR A 489 2.64 -3.15 -21.44
CA TYR A 489 3.57 -2.48 -22.35
C TYR A 489 3.10 -2.55 -23.81
N GLN A 490 3.53 -1.57 -24.60
CA GLN A 490 3.42 -1.58 -26.06
C GLN A 490 4.79 -1.33 -26.68
N VAL A 491 5.04 -1.97 -27.83
CA VAL A 491 6.23 -1.71 -28.64
C VAL A 491 5.86 -0.84 -29.83
N TYR A 492 6.60 0.26 -29.97
CA TYR A 492 6.51 1.23 -31.04
C TYR A 492 7.81 1.23 -31.84
N TYR A 493 7.73 1.28 -33.15
CA TYR A 493 8.90 1.25 -34.01
C TYR A 493 8.67 1.97 -35.32
N ARG A 494 9.75 2.54 -35.87
CA ARG A 494 9.75 3.12 -37.22
C ARG A 494 11.07 2.86 -37.91
N VAL A 495 11.02 2.91 -39.23
CA VAL A 495 12.20 2.73 -40.09
C VAL A 495 12.47 3.99 -40.89
N TYR A 496 13.73 4.22 -41.20
CA TYR A 496 14.16 5.25 -42.14
C TYR A 496 14.39 4.60 -43.49
N GLN A 497 13.75 5.15 -44.53
CA GLN A 497 13.96 4.78 -45.93
C GLN A 497 14.32 6.05 -46.70
N LYS A 498 15.61 6.23 -47.01
CA LYS A 498 16.15 7.48 -47.61
C LYS A 498 15.37 7.89 -48.87
N ARG A 499 15.04 6.90 -49.71
CA ARG A 499 14.31 7.09 -50.98
C ARG A 499 12.84 7.50 -50.82
N LEU A 500 12.28 7.42 -49.61
CA LEU A 500 10.92 7.87 -49.28
C LEU A 500 10.90 9.18 -48.48
N GLY A 501 12.00 9.94 -48.50
CA GLY A 501 12.09 11.20 -47.75
C GLY A 501 12.43 11.02 -46.26
N GLY A 502 12.77 9.81 -45.82
CA GLY A 502 13.36 9.56 -44.50
C GLY A 502 12.52 8.70 -43.57
N TRP A 503 12.35 9.15 -42.32
CA TRP A 503 11.62 8.41 -41.28
C TRP A 503 10.16 8.19 -41.71
N GLN A 504 9.74 6.94 -41.67
CA GLN A 504 8.34 6.57 -41.83
C GLN A 504 7.58 6.82 -40.51
N ALA A 505 6.25 6.80 -40.58
CA ALA A 505 5.39 6.90 -39.40
C ALA A 505 5.72 5.79 -38.38
N TRP A 506 5.46 6.05 -37.10
CA TRP A 506 5.51 5.02 -36.07
C TRP A 506 4.45 3.96 -36.35
N CYS A 507 4.89 2.71 -36.24
CA CYS A 507 4.08 1.51 -36.20
C CYS A 507 4.06 1.01 -34.75
N GLN A 508 2.99 0.33 -34.38
CA GLN A 508 2.88 -0.35 -33.08
C GLN A 508 2.61 -1.84 -33.30
N ASN A 509 3.01 -2.68 -32.35
CA ASN A 509 2.55 -4.08 -32.20
C ASN A 509 2.14 -4.82 -33.49
N SER A 510 3.06 -5.56 -34.11
CA SER A 510 2.86 -6.36 -35.33
C SER A 510 2.52 -5.58 -36.61
N GLU A 511 2.30 -4.27 -36.57
CA GLU A 511 2.12 -3.43 -37.77
C GLU A 511 3.38 -3.42 -38.66
N GLN A 512 3.22 -3.29 -39.97
CA GLN A 512 4.39 -3.28 -40.86
C GLN A 512 5.08 -1.91 -40.84
N ALA A 513 6.36 -1.88 -40.48
CA ALA A 513 7.24 -0.75 -40.73
C ALA A 513 8.09 -1.00 -41.98
N GLY A 514 8.10 -0.05 -42.92
CA GLY A 514 8.82 -0.16 -44.20
C GLY A 514 7.94 -0.63 -45.35
N THR A 515 8.56 -1.05 -46.45
CA THR A 515 7.85 -1.37 -47.70
C THR A 515 8.19 -2.78 -48.18
N VAL A 516 7.20 -3.47 -48.73
CA VAL A 516 7.37 -4.80 -49.32
C VAL A 516 7.35 -4.68 -50.83
N GLY A 517 8.33 -5.26 -51.51
CA GLY A 517 8.35 -5.39 -52.98
C GLY A 517 8.64 -4.10 -53.76
N LYS A 518 8.96 -3.00 -53.07
CA LYS A 518 9.31 -1.70 -53.72
C LYS A 518 10.80 -1.52 -53.98
N GLY A 519 11.63 -2.46 -53.55
CA GLY A 519 13.07 -2.37 -53.74
C GLY A 519 13.77 -1.33 -52.86
N LEU A 520 13.12 -0.89 -51.78
CA LEU A 520 13.61 0.20 -50.92
C LEU A 520 14.23 -0.38 -49.64
N PRO A 521 15.53 -0.17 -49.39
CA PRO A 521 16.16 -0.65 -48.17
C PRO A 521 15.68 0.11 -46.93
N ILE A 522 15.77 -0.53 -45.78
CA ILE A 522 15.83 0.13 -44.48
C ILE A 522 17.28 0.51 -44.22
N GLU A 523 17.57 1.78 -43.92
CA GLU A 523 18.92 2.24 -43.53
C GLU A 523 19.05 2.53 -42.03
N LYS A 524 17.94 2.84 -41.36
CA LYS A 524 17.90 3.00 -39.90
C LYS A 524 16.60 2.49 -39.29
N ILE A 525 16.64 2.14 -38.01
CA ILE A 525 15.47 1.75 -37.21
C ILE A 525 15.50 2.44 -35.84
N GLN A 526 14.32 2.72 -35.31
CA GLN A 526 14.09 3.12 -33.92
C GLN A 526 13.02 2.21 -33.33
N VAL A 527 13.25 1.69 -32.12
CA VAL A 527 12.31 0.84 -31.38
C VAL A 527 12.22 1.35 -29.95
N TYR A 528 10.99 1.49 -29.46
CA TYR A 528 10.65 2.00 -28.14
C TYR A 528 9.63 1.07 -27.48
N VAL A 529 9.80 0.79 -26.20
CA VAL A 529 8.81 0.09 -25.37
C VAL A 529 8.34 1.05 -24.30
N GLY A 530 7.02 1.21 -24.17
CA GLY A 530 6.42 2.13 -23.21
C GLY A 530 5.15 1.56 -22.61
N LYS A 531 4.61 2.24 -21.59
CA LYS A 531 3.34 1.85 -20.98
C LYS A 531 2.23 1.90 -22.03
N ASN A 532 1.26 0.99 -21.93
CA ASN A 532 0.10 0.99 -22.81
C ASN A 532 -0.61 2.36 -22.82
N GLY A 533 -0.71 2.99 -23.99
CA GLY A 533 -1.24 4.35 -24.18
C GLY A 533 -0.20 5.47 -24.19
N GLN A 534 1.09 5.18 -23.97
CA GLN A 534 2.19 6.15 -24.10
C GLN A 534 2.91 5.98 -25.45
N HIS A 535 2.49 6.74 -26.45
CA HIS A 535 3.10 6.74 -27.79
C HIS A 535 4.35 7.66 -27.84
N PRO A 536 5.46 7.23 -28.48
CA PRO A 536 6.64 8.09 -28.67
C PRO A 536 6.34 9.29 -29.59
N ARG A 537 6.73 10.51 -29.21
CA ARG A 537 6.46 11.72 -30.02
C ARG A 537 7.24 11.67 -31.34
N ASN A 538 6.68 12.23 -32.43
CA ASN A 538 7.24 12.14 -33.79
C ASN A 538 8.61 12.83 -33.97
N ASP A 539 9.00 13.72 -33.04
CA ASP A 539 10.04 14.73 -33.28
C ASP A 539 11.21 14.68 -32.27
N SER A 540 11.38 13.61 -31.49
CA SER A 540 12.42 13.56 -30.46
C SER A 540 13.83 13.31 -31.04
N PRO A 541 14.80 14.23 -30.85
CA PRO A 541 16.20 13.85 -30.73
C PRO A 541 16.44 13.07 -29.43
N VAL A 542 17.47 12.21 -29.50
CA VAL A 542 17.94 11.20 -28.55
C VAL A 542 18.05 11.71 -27.10
N ILE A 543 17.50 10.93 -26.15
CA ILE A 543 17.65 11.08 -24.69
C ILE A 543 18.75 10.10 -24.23
N PRO A 544 19.86 10.54 -23.59
CA PRO A 544 20.66 9.68 -22.74
C PRO A 544 19.88 9.33 -21.47
N ASP A 545 19.99 8.09 -21.01
CA ASP A 545 19.15 7.50 -19.96
C ASP A 545 19.00 8.36 -18.69
N VAL A 546 17.73 8.67 -18.39
CA VAL A 546 17.25 9.12 -17.08
C VAL A 546 17.07 7.86 -16.22
N PRO A 547 17.70 7.75 -15.04
CA PRO A 547 17.48 6.62 -14.12
C PRO A 547 15.99 6.51 -13.75
N GLU A 548 15.50 5.28 -13.63
CA GLU A 548 14.10 5.02 -13.30
C GLU A 548 13.72 5.57 -11.91
N LYS A 549 12.53 6.17 -11.85
CA LYS A 549 11.92 6.77 -10.67
C LYS A 549 11.53 5.68 -9.64
N PRO A 550 12.05 5.70 -8.40
CA PRO A 550 11.58 4.81 -7.35
C PRO A 550 10.12 5.13 -6.94
N THR A 551 9.35 4.07 -6.68
CA THR A 551 7.90 4.08 -6.40
C THR A 551 7.54 4.29 -4.93
N THR A 552 8.53 4.61 -4.09
CA THR A 552 8.40 4.91 -2.66
C THR A 552 9.39 6.02 -2.29
N PRO A 553 8.97 7.13 -1.67
CA PRO A 553 9.89 7.94 -0.91
C PRO A 553 10.36 7.07 0.27
N ASP A 554 11.55 6.52 0.16
CA ASP A 554 12.22 5.97 1.34
C ASP A 554 12.39 7.15 2.30
N LEU A 555 11.72 7.15 3.45
CA LEU A 555 11.83 8.30 4.35
C LEU A 555 13.23 8.35 5.00
N GLU A 556 14.03 7.30 4.83
CA GLU A 556 15.38 7.21 5.35
C GLU A 556 16.35 6.70 4.29
N ASN A 557 17.15 7.61 3.72
CA ASN A 557 18.39 7.28 3.04
C ASN A 557 19.53 7.89 3.87
N PRO A 558 20.14 7.14 4.82
CA PRO A 558 21.16 7.67 5.72
C PRO A 558 22.39 8.23 4.99
N SER A 559 22.77 7.58 3.88
CA SER A 559 23.88 8.02 3.02
C SER A 559 23.57 9.36 2.35
N LEU A 560 22.42 9.47 1.68
CA LEU A 560 21.97 10.71 1.06
C LEU A 560 21.74 11.82 2.10
N SER A 561 21.22 11.48 3.28
CA SER A 561 21.06 12.42 4.39
C SER A 561 22.40 12.98 4.86
N ALA A 562 23.44 12.14 4.95
CA ALA A 562 24.79 12.59 5.28
C ALA A 562 25.38 13.51 4.20
N LYS A 563 25.22 13.15 2.92
CA LYS A 563 25.63 14.01 1.79
C LYS A 563 24.89 15.35 1.79
N MET A 564 23.58 15.34 2.06
CA MET A 564 22.77 16.56 2.13
C MET A 564 23.16 17.44 3.33
N LYS A 565 23.60 16.86 4.46
CA LYS A 565 24.21 17.63 5.55
C LYS A 565 25.50 18.33 5.11
N GLN A 566 26.34 17.70 4.28
CA GLN A 566 27.52 18.34 3.70
C GLN A 566 27.13 19.47 2.73
N VAL A 567 26.06 19.29 1.96
CA VAL A 567 25.49 20.38 1.14
C VAL A 567 25.03 21.53 2.04
N GLN A 568 24.27 21.26 3.10
CA GLN A 568 23.83 22.30 4.04
C GLN A 568 25.02 23.07 4.66
N GLN A 569 26.08 22.37 5.06
CA GLN A 569 27.31 23.00 5.55
C GLN A 569 27.97 23.90 4.50
N LEU A 570 28.03 23.46 3.24
CA LEU A 570 28.49 24.28 2.13
C LEU A 570 27.64 25.55 1.97
N LEU A 571 26.31 25.40 1.93
CA LEU A 571 25.39 26.52 1.75
C LEU A 571 25.55 27.56 2.88
N THR A 572 25.59 27.11 4.13
CA THR A 572 25.73 27.98 5.29
C THR A 572 27.09 28.68 5.33
N LYS A 573 28.18 28.01 4.94
CA LYS A 573 29.53 28.57 5.01
C LYS A 573 29.85 29.53 3.86
N GLU A 574 29.50 29.16 2.63
CA GLU A 574 29.99 29.84 1.42
C GLU A 574 28.92 30.70 0.74
N TYR A 575 27.63 30.45 1.00
CA TYR A 575 26.52 31.06 0.25
C TYR A 575 25.50 31.81 1.11
N GLN A 576 25.57 31.75 2.44
CA GLN A 576 24.64 32.43 3.33
C GLN A 576 24.72 33.96 3.15
N HIS A 577 23.73 34.53 2.46
CA HIS A 577 23.64 35.98 2.25
C HIS A 577 22.19 36.42 2.07
N GLN A 578 21.83 37.62 2.55
CA GLN A 578 20.45 38.16 2.48
C GLN A 578 19.92 38.42 1.07
N SER A 579 20.74 38.25 0.03
CA SER A 579 20.35 38.50 -1.36
C SER A 579 20.31 37.22 -2.20
N ILE A 580 20.38 36.06 -1.55
CA ILE A 580 20.28 34.76 -2.20
C ILE A 580 19.39 33.82 -1.38
N GLY A 581 18.45 33.18 -2.06
CA GLY A 581 17.68 32.04 -1.58
C GLY A 581 18.10 30.79 -2.34
N ILE A 582 18.33 29.69 -1.62
CA ILE A 582 18.69 28.39 -2.21
C ILE A 582 17.81 27.32 -1.60
N TYR A 583 17.31 26.43 -2.44
CA TYR A 583 16.60 25.23 -2.02
C TYR A 583 17.09 24.03 -2.84
N VAL A 584 17.61 23.03 -2.15
CA VAL A 584 18.05 21.75 -2.71
C VAL A 584 17.21 20.66 -2.07
N ALA A 585 16.56 19.83 -2.86
CA ALA A 585 15.78 18.70 -2.35
C ALA A 585 15.94 17.49 -3.25
N SER A 586 16.03 16.31 -2.64
CA SER A 586 15.95 15.06 -3.41
C SER A 586 14.55 14.93 -4.04
N ILE A 587 14.51 14.48 -5.29
CA ILE A 587 13.27 14.15 -5.99
C ILE A 587 12.65 12.89 -5.42
N ASN A 588 13.48 11.91 -5.05
CA ASN A 588 13.05 10.62 -4.53
C ASN A 588 12.71 10.70 -3.04
N HIS A 589 13.39 11.58 -2.30
CA HIS A 589 13.26 11.73 -0.85
C HIS A 589 13.02 13.21 -0.48
N PRO A 590 11.82 13.78 -0.72
CA PRO A 590 11.57 15.22 -0.68
C PRO A 590 11.75 15.88 0.70
N ASN A 591 11.87 15.08 1.77
CA ASN A 591 12.20 15.56 3.12
C ASN A 591 13.72 15.74 3.35
N ILE A 592 14.56 15.14 2.50
CA ILE A 592 16.02 15.32 2.54
C ILE A 592 16.36 16.58 1.74
N VAL A 593 16.64 17.66 2.47
CA VAL A 593 16.79 19.00 1.91
C VAL A 593 18.01 19.72 2.47
N ALA A 594 18.58 20.64 1.68
CA ALA A 594 19.51 21.67 2.12
C ALA A 594 19.03 23.02 1.61
N LYS A 595 19.08 24.05 2.45
CA LYS A 595 18.41 25.32 2.18
C LYS A 595 19.04 26.51 2.89
N ILE A 596 18.94 27.68 2.26
CA ILE A 596 19.20 28.98 2.87
C ILE A 596 18.17 29.99 2.36
N ASN A 597 17.59 30.80 3.26
CA ASN A 597 16.59 31.82 2.94
C ASN A 597 15.49 31.32 1.97
N GLU A 598 15.04 30.08 2.14
CA GLU A 598 14.24 29.37 1.14
C GLU A 598 12.87 30.00 0.91
N HIS A 599 12.37 30.73 1.91
CA HIS A 599 11.09 31.44 1.90
C HIS A 599 11.22 32.93 1.52
N GLN A 600 12.45 33.43 1.35
CA GLN A 600 12.67 34.81 0.96
C GLN A 600 12.08 35.07 -0.43
N GLN A 601 11.33 36.15 -0.55
CA GLN A 601 10.61 36.50 -1.76
C GLN A 601 11.47 37.37 -2.69
N PHE A 602 11.53 36.99 -3.95
CA PHE A 602 12.26 37.70 -5.00
C PHE A 602 11.31 38.04 -6.16
N MET A 603 11.71 38.98 -7.01
CA MET A 603 11.09 39.17 -8.33
C MET A 603 11.57 38.05 -9.26
N PRO A 604 10.74 37.04 -9.60
CA PRO A 604 11.21 35.79 -10.18
C PRO A 604 11.63 35.89 -11.66
N SER A 605 11.46 37.05 -12.29
CA SER A 605 11.76 37.24 -13.71
C SER A 605 11.03 36.17 -14.54
N SER A 606 11.75 35.43 -15.36
CA SER A 606 11.23 34.34 -16.18
C SER A 606 10.84 33.07 -15.40
N LEU A 607 11.14 32.91 -14.10
CA LEU A 607 10.62 31.79 -13.32
C LEU A 607 9.14 31.96 -12.98
N GLY A 608 8.63 33.20 -13.02
CA GLY A 608 7.22 33.52 -12.76
C GLY A 608 6.22 32.90 -13.74
N ARG A 609 6.69 32.32 -14.86
CA ARG A 609 5.87 31.59 -15.83
C ARG A 609 5.71 30.10 -15.50
N LEU A 610 6.51 29.54 -14.60
CA LEU A 610 6.40 28.13 -14.21
C LEU A 610 4.98 27.76 -13.76
N PRO A 611 4.26 28.60 -12.98
CA PRO A 611 2.85 28.39 -12.65
C PRO A 611 1.94 28.16 -13.87
N ILE A 612 2.04 29.01 -14.90
CA ILE A 612 1.17 28.88 -16.08
C ILE A 612 1.57 27.71 -16.98
N ILE A 613 2.86 27.37 -17.04
CA ILE A 613 3.34 26.16 -17.69
C ILE A 613 2.76 24.93 -17.00
N TYR A 614 2.87 24.84 -15.66
CA TYR A 614 2.30 23.76 -14.86
C TYR A 614 0.80 23.61 -15.09
N TRP A 615 0.05 24.71 -14.99
CA TRP A 615 -1.39 24.69 -15.17
C TRP A 615 -1.79 24.23 -16.57
N THR A 616 -1.13 24.76 -17.60
CA THR A 616 -1.40 24.38 -19.00
C THR A 616 -1.12 22.90 -19.22
N ASP A 617 0.01 22.40 -18.71
CA ASP A 617 0.37 20.99 -18.74
C ASP A 617 -0.68 20.11 -18.04
N GLN A 618 -1.26 20.61 -16.93
CA GLN A 618 -2.31 19.90 -16.19
C GLN A 618 -3.60 19.82 -16.99
N GLN A 619 -4.00 20.93 -17.64
CA GLN A 619 -5.21 20.96 -18.47
C GLN A 619 -5.08 20.03 -19.69
N LEU A 620 -3.89 19.97 -20.30
CA LEU A 620 -3.58 19.06 -21.40
C LEU A 620 -3.61 17.59 -20.95
N LYS A 621 -2.93 17.27 -19.85
CA LYS A 621 -2.88 15.92 -19.29
C LYS A 621 -4.26 15.40 -18.92
N THR A 622 -5.07 16.23 -18.28
CA THR A 622 -6.44 15.89 -17.87
C THR A 622 -7.44 15.96 -19.03
N LYS A 623 -6.99 16.27 -20.24
CA LYS A 623 -7.79 16.40 -21.47
C LYS A 623 -8.90 17.45 -21.38
N LYS A 624 -8.77 18.42 -20.46
CA LYS A 624 -9.66 19.58 -20.37
C LYS A 624 -9.47 20.53 -21.56
N ILE A 625 -8.26 20.58 -22.10
CA ILE A 625 -7.95 21.21 -23.38
C ILE A 625 -7.16 20.24 -24.25
N ALA A 626 -7.34 20.32 -25.57
CA ALA A 626 -6.55 19.53 -26.52
C ALA A 626 -5.23 20.25 -26.87
N PRO A 627 -4.13 19.53 -27.14
CA PRO A 627 -2.89 20.16 -27.61
C PRO A 627 -3.07 20.92 -28.93
N THR A 628 -3.99 20.45 -29.78
CA THR A 628 -4.37 21.06 -31.06
C THR A 628 -5.41 22.17 -30.92
N GLN A 629 -5.94 22.43 -29.71
CA GLN A 629 -6.87 23.53 -29.47
C GLN A 629 -6.20 24.84 -29.88
N LYS A 630 -6.89 25.65 -30.68
CA LYS A 630 -6.35 26.90 -31.19
C LYS A 630 -7.03 28.11 -30.55
N TYR A 631 -6.25 29.14 -30.28
CA TYR A 631 -6.77 30.43 -29.84
C TYR A 631 -6.20 31.57 -30.69
N LEU A 632 -7.00 32.63 -30.81
CA LEU A 632 -6.65 33.81 -31.60
C LEU A 632 -5.58 34.63 -30.88
N TYR A 633 -4.47 34.91 -31.57
CA TYR A 633 -3.46 35.84 -31.09
C TYR A 633 -3.80 37.28 -31.48
N THR A 634 -4.13 38.09 -30.48
CA THR A 634 -4.41 39.53 -30.61
C THR A 634 -3.77 40.28 -29.44
N ASP A 635 -3.72 41.61 -29.51
CA ASP A 635 -3.21 42.43 -28.40
C ASP A 635 -3.95 42.26 -27.07
N LYS A 636 -5.15 41.64 -27.05
CA LYS A 636 -5.89 41.35 -25.82
C LYS A 636 -5.13 40.43 -24.87
N VAL A 637 -4.28 39.54 -25.38
CA VAL A 637 -3.49 38.66 -24.51
C VAL A 637 -2.54 39.44 -23.62
N ASN A 638 -2.28 40.72 -23.91
CA ASN A 638 -1.42 41.59 -23.11
C ASN A 638 -2.22 42.58 -22.24
N GLN A 639 -3.55 42.49 -22.22
CA GLN A 639 -4.45 43.46 -21.58
C GLN A 639 -5.19 42.84 -20.40
N PHE A 640 -4.45 42.29 -19.45
CA PHE A 640 -5.00 41.76 -18.20
C PHE A 640 -4.00 41.92 -17.03
N PRO A 641 -4.46 41.92 -15.77
CA PRO A 641 -3.57 41.99 -14.62
C PRO A 641 -2.52 40.88 -14.64
N TYR A 642 -1.27 41.23 -14.37
CA TYR A 642 -0.12 40.33 -14.37
C TYR A 642 0.34 39.79 -15.73
N ALA A 643 -0.09 40.41 -16.83
CA ALA A 643 0.56 40.20 -18.13
C ALA A 643 2.04 40.64 -18.08
N TYR A 644 2.93 39.82 -18.63
CA TYR A 644 4.32 40.18 -18.90
C TYR A 644 4.38 41.33 -19.92
N GLN A 645 5.47 42.09 -19.89
CA GLN A 645 5.74 43.11 -20.91
C GLN A 645 5.90 42.45 -22.29
N LYS A 646 5.41 43.14 -23.34
CA LYS A 646 5.39 42.63 -24.72
C LYS A 646 6.79 42.38 -25.28
N ASP A 647 7.76 43.13 -24.79
CA ASP A 647 9.15 43.06 -25.23
C ASP A 647 9.93 42.00 -24.44
N GLY A 648 11.05 41.54 -25.00
CA GLY A 648 11.94 40.55 -24.39
C GLY A 648 12.01 39.23 -25.16
N THR A 649 12.30 38.14 -24.45
CA THR A 649 12.51 36.81 -25.05
C THR A 649 11.22 36.18 -25.54
N GLY A 650 11.26 35.41 -26.64
CA GLY A 650 10.12 34.65 -27.15
C GLY A 650 10.07 34.49 -28.66
N MET A 651 9.07 33.75 -29.12
CA MET A 651 8.78 33.52 -30.54
C MET A 651 7.44 34.10 -30.97
N LEU A 652 6.41 34.12 -30.12
CA LEU A 652 5.05 34.50 -30.48
C LEU A 652 4.97 35.94 -30.98
N GLN A 653 5.76 36.86 -30.41
CA GLN A 653 5.88 38.26 -30.87
C GLN A 653 6.40 38.38 -32.31
N THR A 654 7.09 37.36 -32.82
CA THR A 654 7.58 37.32 -34.21
C THR A 654 6.53 36.77 -35.18
N LYS A 655 5.41 36.24 -34.66
CA LYS A 655 4.39 35.58 -35.47
C LYS A 655 3.27 36.56 -35.86
N PRO A 656 2.60 36.35 -37.01
CA PRO A 656 1.51 37.22 -37.43
C PRO A 656 0.37 37.30 -36.39
N LYS A 657 0.01 38.53 -36.01
CA LYS A 657 -1.22 38.82 -35.25
C LYS A 657 -2.46 38.50 -36.09
N GLY A 658 -3.59 38.24 -35.43
CA GLY A 658 -4.84 37.88 -36.10
C GLY A 658 -4.90 36.44 -36.62
N ARG A 659 -3.90 35.61 -36.27
CA ARG A 659 -3.89 34.17 -36.56
C ARG A 659 -4.16 33.33 -35.31
N ASN A 660 -4.63 32.11 -35.55
CA ASN A 660 -4.87 31.11 -34.54
C ASN A 660 -3.63 30.23 -34.34
N TYR A 661 -3.14 30.12 -33.11
CA TYR A 661 -2.04 29.25 -32.73
C TYR A 661 -2.53 28.17 -31.77
N THR A 662 -1.95 26.98 -31.86
CA THR A 662 -2.29 25.87 -30.97
C THR A 662 -1.71 26.09 -29.58
N VAL A 663 -2.36 25.54 -28.56
CA VAL A 663 -1.84 25.52 -27.19
C VAL A 663 -0.44 24.90 -27.15
N GLN A 664 -0.22 23.80 -27.88
CA GLN A 664 1.06 23.11 -27.90
C GLN A 664 2.20 23.94 -28.53
N GLU A 665 1.94 24.67 -29.61
CA GLU A 665 2.92 25.58 -30.23
C GLU A 665 3.36 26.66 -29.25
N VAL A 666 2.39 27.31 -28.60
CA VAL A 666 2.69 28.41 -27.68
C VAL A 666 3.37 27.90 -26.42
N LEU A 667 2.94 26.77 -25.85
CA LEU A 667 3.60 26.12 -24.72
C LEU A 667 5.05 25.77 -25.04
N ASN A 668 5.32 25.25 -26.24
CA ASN A 668 6.68 24.97 -26.70
C ASN A 668 7.54 26.24 -26.71
N TRP A 669 7.05 27.33 -27.28
CA TRP A 669 7.78 28.60 -27.30
C TRP A 669 7.99 29.19 -25.90
N THR A 670 6.96 29.12 -25.03
CA THR A 670 7.04 29.58 -23.64
C THR A 670 8.15 28.86 -22.87
N VAL A 671 8.28 27.54 -23.05
CA VAL A 671 9.33 26.75 -22.38
C VAL A 671 10.70 26.98 -23.03
N THR A 672 10.82 26.76 -24.34
CA THR A 672 12.13 26.65 -25.02
C THR A 672 12.80 28.00 -25.31
N THR A 673 11.99 29.05 -25.49
CA THR A 673 12.49 30.40 -25.85
C THR A 673 12.21 31.44 -24.79
N SER A 674 11.70 31.03 -23.64
CA SER A 674 11.39 31.94 -22.55
C SER A 674 10.33 33.00 -22.94
N ASP A 675 9.31 32.60 -23.70
CA ASP A 675 8.40 33.52 -24.40
C ASP A 675 7.48 34.32 -23.48
N ASN A 676 7.66 35.65 -23.44
CA ASN A 676 6.81 36.57 -22.67
C ASN A 676 5.39 36.65 -23.22
N GLU A 677 5.23 36.78 -24.53
CA GLU A 677 3.92 36.87 -25.19
C GLU A 677 3.22 35.51 -25.19
N GLY A 678 3.97 34.41 -25.30
CA GLY A 678 3.46 33.06 -25.10
C GLY A 678 2.96 32.81 -23.68
N THR A 679 3.69 33.32 -22.67
CA THR A 679 3.25 33.29 -21.25
C THR A 679 1.91 34.01 -21.11
N ASN A 680 1.78 35.20 -21.69
CA ASN A 680 0.55 35.99 -21.70
C ASN A 680 -0.60 35.30 -22.42
N PHE A 681 -0.33 34.72 -23.59
CA PHE A 681 -1.30 33.97 -24.36
C PHE A 681 -1.87 32.79 -23.58
N LEU A 682 -1.02 31.98 -22.94
CA LEU A 682 -1.46 30.86 -22.11
C LEU A 682 -2.20 31.33 -20.88
N ALA A 683 -1.71 32.37 -20.20
CA ALA A 683 -2.36 32.93 -19.03
C ALA A 683 -3.76 33.46 -19.38
N TYR A 684 -3.91 34.15 -20.51
CA TYR A 684 -5.18 34.69 -20.97
C TYR A 684 -6.18 33.59 -21.36
N HIS A 685 -5.78 32.65 -22.21
CA HIS A 685 -6.70 31.66 -22.81
C HIS A 685 -6.87 30.38 -21.99
N VAL A 686 -5.80 29.91 -21.33
CA VAL A 686 -5.79 28.63 -20.58
C VAL A 686 -5.86 28.86 -19.08
N GLY A 687 -5.13 29.85 -18.57
CA GLY A 687 -5.16 30.26 -17.17
C GLY A 687 -6.34 31.14 -16.80
N ASN A 688 -7.18 31.51 -17.77
CA ASN A 688 -8.30 32.42 -17.61
C ASN A 688 -7.92 33.68 -16.80
N GLN A 689 -6.78 34.28 -17.16
CA GLN A 689 -6.19 35.46 -16.51
C GLN A 689 -5.87 35.23 -15.02
N TYR A 690 -5.33 34.05 -14.72
CA TYR A 690 -4.99 33.60 -13.36
C TYR A 690 -6.19 33.62 -12.41
N ASP A 691 -7.32 33.03 -12.84
CA ASP A 691 -8.55 33.04 -12.07
C ASP A 691 -8.47 32.32 -10.70
N GLN A 692 -9.59 32.27 -9.97
CA GLN A 692 -9.61 31.66 -8.63
C GLN A 692 -9.18 30.18 -8.63
N ALA A 693 -9.57 29.40 -9.65
CA ALA A 693 -9.24 27.99 -9.72
C ALA A 693 -7.73 27.79 -9.94
N PHE A 694 -7.15 28.60 -10.82
CA PHE A 694 -5.70 28.66 -11.02
C PHE A 694 -4.98 28.99 -9.70
N ARG A 695 -5.40 30.04 -9.01
CA ARG A 695 -4.76 30.49 -7.75
C ARG A 695 -4.87 29.46 -6.64
N GLN A 696 -5.99 28.76 -6.54
CA GLN A 696 -6.17 27.68 -5.56
C GLN A 696 -5.23 26.51 -5.83
N GLU A 697 -5.11 26.08 -7.09
CA GLU A 697 -4.18 25.01 -7.45
C GLU A 697 -2.73 25.43 -7.23
N MET A 698 -2.36 26.66 -7.60
CA MET A 698 -0.99 27.15 -7.34
C MET A 698 -0.70 27.24 -5.85
N SER A 699 -1.68 27.66 -5.04
CA SER A 699 -1.54 27.68 -3.58
C SER A 699 -1.33 26.28 -3.01
N ARG A 700 -2.02 25.26 -3.56
CA ARG A 700 -1.82 23.85 -3.19
C ARG A 700 -0.41 23.37 -3.55
N VAL A 701 0.09 23.73 -4.74
CA VAL A 701 1.42 23.32 -5.23
C VAL A 701 2.54 23.92 -4.38
N VAL A 702 2.48 25.22 -4.07
CA VAL A 702 3.52 25.90 -3.25
C VAL A 702 3.31 25.70 -1.74
N GLY A 703 2.15 25.22 -1.32
CA GLY A 703 1.85 24.95 0.09
C GLY A 703 1.60 26.21 0.94
N HIS A 704 1.32 27.34 0.30
CA HIS A 704 0.87 28.59 0.94
C HIS A 704 0.04 29.41 -0.06
N SER A 705 -0.54 30.54 0.36
CA SER A 705 -1.33 31.39 -0.53
C SER A 705 -0.47 31.95 -1.68
N TRP A 706 -0.81 31.58 -2.91
CA TRP A 706 -0.20 32.11 -4.13
C TRP A 706 -0.99 33.32 -4.62
N THR A 707 -0.29 34.43 -4.89
CA THR A 707 -0.94 35.72 -5.17
C THR A 707 -0.60 36.33 -6.53
N THR A 708 0.62 36.14 -7.02
CA THR A 708 1.10 36.80 -8.26
C THR A 708 2.24 36.01 -8.89
N PRO A 709 2.38 36.02 -10.23
CA PRO A 709 3.55 35.44 -10.89
C PRO A 709 4.83 36.27 -10.68
N PHE A 710 4.75 37.44 -10.07
CA PHE A 710 5.87 38.37 -9.87
C PHE A 710 6.48 38.34 -8.46
N LYS A 711 6.13 37.33 -7.66
CA LYS A 711 6.78 37.05 -6.37
C LYS A 711 6.94 35.55 -6.22
N ALA A 712 8.17 35.09 -5.99
CA ALA A 712 8.43 33.70 -5.65
C ALA A 712 9.67 33.58 -4.78
N SER A 713 9.69 32.55 -3.94
CA SER A 713 10.86 32.09 -3.21
C SER A 713 11.59 30.96 -3.95
N ALA A 714 12.78 30.58 -3.46
CA ALA A 714 13.50 29.42 -3.99
C ALA A 714 12.69 28.12 -3.76
N LYS A 715 11.98 28.03 -2.62
CA LYS A 715 11.10 26.89 -2.35
C LYS A 715 9.90 26.86 -3.31
N ASP A 716 9.27 28.02 -3.57
CA ASP A 716 8.10 28.10 -4.46
C ASP A 716 8.49 27.64 -5.88
N ALA A 717 9.60 28.15 -6.40
CA ALA A 717 10.14 27.76 -7.70
C ALA A 717 10.46 26.26 -7.76
N SER A 718 11.09 25.72 -6.70
CA SER A 718 11.38 24.30 -6.59
C SER A 718 10.12 23.44 -6.57
N GLN A 719 9.09 23.83 -5.81
CA GLN A 719 7.83 23.09 -5.71
C GLN A 719 7.07 23.06 -7.04
N VAL A 720 7.03 24.19 -7.76
CA VAL A 720 6.38 24.24 -9.08
C VAL A 720 7.17 23.41 -10.10
N MET A 721 8.50 23.52 -10.12
CA MET A 721 9.34 22.72 -11.04
C MET A 721 9.26 21.21 -10.74
N THR A 722 9.29 20.84 -9.46
CA THR A 722 9.14 19.45 -9.00
C THR A 722 7.73 18.92 -9.29
N GLY A 723 6.71 19.76 -9.09
CA GLY A 723 5.33 19.46 -9.46
C GLY A 723 5.17 19.24 -10.96
N LEU A 724 5.81 20.07 -11.79
CA LEU A 724 5.81 19.95 -13.24
C LEU A 724 6.45 18.61 -13.69
N TYR A 725 7.57 18.25 -13.08
CA TYR A 725 8.22 16.96 -13.29
C TYR A 725 7.32 15.77 -12.88
N HIS A 726 6.77 15.80 -11.67
CA HIS A 726 5.93 14.70 -11.17
C HIS A 726 4.58 14.58 -11.87
N GLN A 727 4.04 15.69 -12.39
CA GLN A 727 2.80 15.68 -13.13
C GLN A 727 2.91 14.88 -14.43
N ASN A 728 4.09 14.84 -15.07
CA ASN A 728 4.31 14.06 -16.28
C ASN A 728 3.28 14.34 -17.40
N GLY A 729 2.93 15.62 -17.63
CA GLY A 729 2.09 16.04 -18.76
C GLY A 729 2.90 16.35 -20.04
N GLY A 730 4.22 16.35 -19.93
CA GLY A 730 5.17 16.46 -21.05
C GLY A 730 5.62 17.88 -21.39
N ALA A 731 5.19 18.90 -20.64
CA ALA A 731 5.78 20.24 -20.70
C ALA A 731 7.15 20.31 -20.02
N PHE A 732 7.38 19.51 -18.97
CA PHE A 732 8.69 19.40 -18.31
C PHE A 732 9.78 18.98 -19.29
N ASP A 733 9.49 18.01 -20.17
CA ASP A 733 10.46 17.47 -21.13
C ASP A 733 10.91 18.50 -22.16
N LEU A 734 10.15 19.58 -22.35
CA LEU A 734 10.52 20.67 -23.26
C LEU A 734 11.75 21.45 -22.76
N TYR A 735 12.13 21.31 -21.48
CA TYR A 735 13.37 21.86 -20.94
C TYR A 735 14.64 21.10 -21.39
N GLN A 736 14.49 19.94 -22.04
CA GLN A 736 15.63 19.17 -22.52
C GLN A 736 16.49 19.99 -23.49
N GLY A 737 17.76 20.18 -23.15
CA GLY A 737 18.73 20.89 -23.97
C GLY A 737 18.55 22.41 -24.03
N VAL A 738 17.53 22.95 -23.35
CA VAL A 738 17.32 24.39 -23.20
C VAL A 738 18.46 24.94 -22.32
N GLN A 739 19.19 25.93 -22.85
CA GLN A 739 20.26 26.64 -22.12
C GLN A 739 21.35 25.74 -21.50
N LYS A 740 21.63 24.58 -22.11
CA LYS A 740 22.52 23.49 -21.64
C LYS A 740 23.94 23.84 -21.17
N ASN A 741 24.41 25.07 -21.36
CA ASN A 741 25.74 25.55 -20.98
C ASN A 741 25.69 26.79 -20.06
N ARG A 742 24.55 27.05 -19.42
CA ARG A 742 24.34 28.23 -18.57
C ARG A 742 23.78 27.86 -17.21
N GLY A 743 23.90 28.77 -16.24
CA GLY A 743 23.38 28.59 -14.88
C GLY A 743 23.74 27.24 -14.27
N ILE A 744 22.74 26.53 -13.75
CA ILE A 744 22.87 25.20 -13.13
C ILE A 744 23.53 24.21 -14.09
N ALA A 745 23.16 24.22 -15.37
CA ALA A 745 23.66 23.28 -16.38
C ALA A 745 25.12 23.54 -16.82
N SER A 746 25.66 24.73 -16.57
CA SER A 746 26.94 25.17 -17.16
C SER A 746 28.18 24.31 -16.87
N GLN A 747 28.21 23.62 -15.72
CA GLN A 747 29.36 22.83 -15.27
C GLN A 747 28.95 21.42 -14.83
N MET A 748 27.89 20.88 -15.43
CA MET A 748 27.31 19.60 -15.08
C MET A 748 27.72 18.50 -16.06
N SER A 749 27.99 17.30 -15.53
CA SER A 749 28.10 16.08 -16.35
C SER A 749 26.77 15.35 -16.47
N ALA A 750 25.87 15.53 -15.50
CA ALA A 750 24.51 15.01 -15.54
C ALA A 750 23.60 15.90 -16.42
N PRO A 751 22.56 15.32 -17.05
CA PRO A 751 21.51 16.11 -17.69
C PRO A 751 20.82 17.05 -16.69
N VAL A 752 20.58 18.30 -17.11
CA VAL A 752 19.90 19.32 -16.31
C VAL A 752 18.77 19.93 -17.12
N TYR A 753 17.56 19.87 -16.57
CA TYR A 753 16.37 20.49 -17.17
C TYR A 753 15.99 21.66 -16.28
N HIS A 754 16.18 22.86 -16.79
CA HIS A 754 16.15 24.07 -15.97
C HIS A 754 15.54 25.27 -16.68
N GLN A 755 15.14 26.23 -15.86
CA GLN A 755 14.53 27.48 -16.26
C GLN A 755 15.29 28.64 -15.66
N LEU A 756 15.97 29.41 -16.52
CA LEU A 756 16.65 30.64 -16.15
C LEU A 756 15.66 31.80 -16.02
N GLY A 757 15.97 32.72 -15.11
CA GLY A 757 15.32 34.01 -14.99
C GLY A 757 16.32 35.12 -14.73
N ILE A 758 16.37 36.08 -15.65
CA ILE A 758 17.34 37.17 -15.60
C ILE A 758 16.59 38.48 -15.80
N TYR A 759 16.75 39.39 -14.85
CA TYR A 759 16.21 40.74 -14.94
C TYR A 759 17.05 41.70 -14.11
N GLN A 760 17.68 42.70 -14.75
CA GLN A 760 18.58 43.63 -14.07
C GLN A 760 19.65 42.90 -13.23
N ASN A 761 19.70 43.13 -11.91
CA ASN A 761 20.62 42.46 -10.99
C ASN A 761 20.08 41.14 -10.41
N TYR A 762 18.91 40.67 -10.86
CA TYR A 762 18.35 39.38 -10.52
C TYR A 762 18.85 38.31 -11.50
N TYR A 763 19.43 37.25 -10.94
CA TYR A 763 19.78 36.04 -11.68
C TYR A 763 19.25 34.85 -10.90
N HIS A 764 18.36 34.11 -11.56
CA HIS A 764 17.62 33.01 -10.98
C HIS A 764 17.76 31.80 -11.89
N ASP A 765 17.76 30.63 -11.26
CA ASP A 765 17.71 29.37 -11.97
C ASP A 765 17.03 28.33 -11.11
N VAL A 766 16.19 27.51 -11.71
CA VAL A 766 15.63 26.33 -11.06
C VAL A 766 15.63 25.18 -12.04
N GLY A 767 16.11 24.02 -11.60
CA GLY A 767 16.14 22.85 -12.44
C GLY A 767 16.26 21.57 -11.66
N ILE A 768 16.00 20.47 -12.36
CA ILE A 768 16.27 19.12 -11.86
C ILE A 768 17.55 18.63 -12.49
N VAL A 769 18.45 18.15 -11.64
CA VAL A 769 19.72 17.52 -12.02
C VAL A 769 19.54 16.01 -11.96
N PHE A 770 19.67 15.34 -13.11
CA PHE A 770 19.48 13.90 -13.25
C PHE A 770 20.78 13.14 -12.95
N SER A 771 21.16 13.12 -11.67
CA SER A 771 22.24 12.25 -11.15
C SER A 771 21.69 10.88 -10.73
N ASP A 772 22.54 10.00 -10.18
CA ASP A 772 22.12 8.71 -9.61
C ASP A 772 20.99 8.88 -8.57
N GLU A 773 21.04 9.98 -7.80
CA GLU A 773 19.94 10.47 -6.96
C GLU A 773 19.46 11.84 -7.48
N PRO A 774 18.39 11.89 -8.30
CA PRO A 774 17.92 13.15 -8.86
C PRO A 774 17.52 14.15 -7.76
N TYR A 775 17.87 15.42 -7.96
CA TYR A 775 17.52 16.49 -7.04
C TYR A 775 17.10 17.75 -7.79
N VAL A 776 16.20 18.52 -7.18
CA VAL A 776 15.87 19.88 -7.61
C VAL A 776 16.83 20.85 -6.93
N LEU A 777 17.37 21.79 -7.70
CA LEU A 777 18.14 22.93 -7.22
C LEU A 777 17.45 24.21 -7.70
N ALA A 778 16.99 25.03 -6.77
CA ALA A 778 16.48 26.36 -7.03
C ALA A 778 17.40 27.41 -6.39
N VAL A 779 17.80 28.41 -7.18
CA VAL A 779 18.65 29.52 -6.75
C VAL A 779 17.99 30.82 -7.17
N MET A 780 17.62 31.64 -6.19
CA MET A 780 17.08 32.97 -6.39
C MET A 780 18.11 33.99 -5.90
N SER A 781 18.89 34.61 -6.80
CA SER A 781 19.91 35.60 -6.44
C SER A 781 19.61 37.00 -6.95
N GLN A 782 19.93 38.02 -6.14
CA GLN A 782 19.97 39.43 -6.51
C GLN A 782 21.41 39.96 -6.30
N GLN A 783 22.31 39.65 -7.23
CA GLN A 783 23.74 39.97 -7.15
C GLN A 783 24.35 40.19 -8.54
N ALA A 784 25.37 41.06 -8.64
CA ALA A 784 26.02 41.43 -9.91
C ALA A 784 26.76 40.27 -10.62
N LYS A 785 27.17 39.22 -9.90
CA LYS A 785 27.84 38.01 -10.44
C LYS A 785 26.98 36.75 -10.34
N GLY A 786 25.65 36.91 -10.44
CA GLY A 786 24.69 35.84 -10.20
C GLY A 786 24.91 34.59 -11.06
N GLU A 787 25.27 34.72 -12.34
CA GLU A 787 25.54 33.59 -13.23
C GLU A 787 26.72 32.73 -12.76
N GLN A 788 27.84 33.37 -12.41
CA GLN A 788 29.02 32.68 -11.91
C GLN A 788 28.75 32.03 -10.55
N THR A 789 28.00 32.72 -9.68
CA THR A 789 27.59 32.18 -8.38
C THR A 789 26.74 30.92 -8.53
N VAL A 790 25.72 30.95 -9.40
CA VAL A 790 24.85 29.78 -9.69
C VAL A 790 25.65 28.63 -10.29
N ALA A 791 26.51 28.91 -11.27
CA ALA A 791 27.36 27.90 -11.89
C ALA A 791 28.29 27.21 -10.88
N LYS A 792 29.00 28.00 -10.05
CA LYS A 792 29.89 27.49 -9.01
C LYS A 792 29.12 26.65 -7.99
N LEU A 793 28.02 27.21 -7.46
CA LEU A 793 27.16 26.54 -6.48
C LEU A 793 26.64 25.20 -7.00
N SER A 794 26.11 25.19 -8.22
CA SER A 794 25.57 23.99 -8.86
C SER A 794 26.62 22.88 -8.89
N LYS A 795 27.85 23.21 -9.34
CA LYS A 795 28.98 22.26 -9.36
C LYS A 795 29.33 21.72 -7.99
N GLU A 796 29.42 22.58 -6.97
CA GLU A 796 29.80 22.18 -5.62
C GLU A 796 28.72 21.34 -4.91
N VAL A 797 27.44 21.60 -5.21
CA VAL A 797 26.30 20.76 -4.78
C VAL A 797 26.37 19.41 -5.47
N TYR A 798 26.50 19.38 -6.80
CA TYR A 798 26.57 18.14 -7.58
C TYR A 798 27.72 17.24 -7.13
N GLN A 799 28.91 17.80 -6.88
CA GLN A 799 30.08 17.04 -6.42
C GLN A 799 29.90 16.38 -5.05
N ARG A 800 29.03 16.92 -4.19
CA ARG A 800 28.73 16.35 -2.86
C ARG A 800 27.60 15.32 -2.89
N LEU A 801 26.70 15.43 -3.86
CA LEU A 801 25.57 14.52 -4.02
C LEU A 801 25.91 13.31 -4.90
N LYS A 802 26.83 13.47 -5.87
CA LYS A 802 27.53 12.35 -6.52
C LYS A 802 28.19 11.46 -5.48
#